data_AF-A0A819SIN8-F1
#
_entry.id   AF-A0A819SIN8-F1
#
_cell.length_a   1.000
_cell.length_b   1.000
_cell.length_c   1.000
_cell.angle_alpha   90.00
_cell.angle_beta   90.00
_cell.angle_gamma   90.00
#
_symmetry.space_group_name_H-M   'P 1'
#
loop_
_entity.id
_entity.type
_entity.pdbx_description
1 polymer ?
#
loop_
_entity_poly.entity_id
_entity_poly.type
_entity_poly.pdbx_seq_one_letter_code
_entity_poly.pdbx_strand_id
1 'polypeptide(L)'
;MATAVLPNDDFYTNTDDKCLEIFSLIWLDANINVKDTRDTEMKLRFIINHIKKFKDVKQCQHYIEQTSQKDRLILIVSGRFGRELVPYIHQLRQVISIYVYCMDKNSNEQWALKFVKVISVVVDLDELVSQITRDHKIQKKVEEPLPIYTFTTNVDAGNSTTGVNGQFVFSQVLIDCLLRLKSTEIDKNELINCCQNEYEGNSWQLNNLHEFEKDYTPDKVVWWYTRESFFYKTLNAALRTQNIHMIFLFRTFIYDIYRQLQKYQSKHPLQVYRSQLMSWDELDSLKNNIGQYISINSMFSTSKQRTTALFLLGDITTKSDLERVLFEIDADPKIATTKPFADISKHSYFPDESEVLFMIGSIFRLNNIKRNGDQIWIIKMTLCNDNEHDLKQVLMYMKQQIENEEINLRTLGNVLWEMGKFDLAEKYFIRLLKQLPSDDPLHISLYEDLGKLASQRGAYDMSMKWRQKLLTFKEENLLATNASVNKTNNSIDEPNKMHVAPHSGYSIKKTKKFIIKYGPYLRTTLQIVQVLSKRGSFVIPQLNNVSKAVGSGVDAILSTPDRQKEMEQQLNLIQKLLDRVDNTLRGVPLQEADLREVETYLDVADNKRSLGNLYRTISDDGHVRWVCLEHYDDISFNNVTLRYIDQLEAMGEQSILLNHIDINTKWKQHGITIAGGNRQGNQLNQLSLPQGIYVDDDHQTIYITDFWNDRIVEWKYGAENGQVVAGGNGKGNRSDQLNRPRNVVVDNKNDSLIISDQGNRRVVRWSRQDGKNGETIISDIDCWGLALDKNGDIYVSDYKKNVVRRWKQGDTEGTIVAGGNGQGNHLNQLNWPTYIFVDEDHSVYVSDSDNHRVMKWMKGAKEGIVVAGGNDRDNSLTQLSYPYGVIVDHFGNIYVPDSNNQRIMRWCKRSKEGSIVVGGNGRGEQSNQFNHFRGLSFDVEGNLYIVDCYNHRIQKFEIDLN
;
A
#
# COMPACT_ATOMS: atom_id res chain seq x y z
N MET A 1 55.42 23.14 6.17
CA MET A 1 54.66 24.18 5.44
C MET A 1 53.76 23.44 4.45
N ALA A 2 52.44 23.49 4.44
CA ALA A 2 51.44 24.22 5.22
C ALA A 2 50.10 23.44 5.19
N THR A 3 49.39 23.51 6.32
CA THR A 3 47.92 23.60 6.59
C THR A 3 47.02 24.05 5.43
N ALA A 4 45.69 23.83 5.34
CA ALA A 4 44.58 23.24 6.12
C ALA A 4 43.34 23.20 5.15
N VAL A 5 42.14 22.62 5.38
CA VAL A 5 41.05 22.92 6.34
C VAL A 5 39.86 21.96 6.02
N LEU A 6 39.15 21.44 7.04
CA LEU A 6 37.74 20.92 7.00
C LEU A 6 36.77 22.01 7.50
N PRO A 7 35.48 22.02 7.14
CA PRO A 7 34.40 21.49 8.04
C PRO A 7 33.28 20.70 7.29
N ASN A 8 32.73 19.57 7.80
CA ASN A 8 31.59 19.37 8.75
C ASN A 8 30.20 19.80 8.17
N ASP A 9 29.05 19.10 8.25
CA ASP A 9 28.50 18.07 9.14
C ASP A 9 27.32 17.27 8.50
N ASP A 10 27.16 16.01 8.95
CA ASP A 10 25.97 15.21 9.36
C ASP A 10 24.63 15.18 8.58
N PHE A 11 24.09 13.96 8.33
CA PHE A 11 23.09 13.33 9.23
C PHE A 11 22.65 11.92 8.75
N TYR A 12 22.60 10.99 9.71
CA TYR A 12 22.05 9.61 9.71
C TYR A 12 22.82 8.48 9.01
N THR A 13 23.96 8.11 9.60
CA THR A 13 24.25 6.68 9.84
C THR A 13 23.48 6.23 11.08
N ASN A 14 22.43 5.44 10.90
CA ASN A 14 21.92 4.58 11.97
C ASN A 14 21.48 3.25 11.36
N THR A 15 22.44 2.36 11.19
CA THR A 15 22.18 0.93 10.99
C THR A 15 22.80 0.19 12.16
N ASP A 16 22.26 0.43 13.36
CA ASP A 16 22.16 -0.64 14.36
C ASP A 16 20.97 -1.53 13.95
N ASP A 17 21.14 -2.24 12.84
CA ASP A 17 20.37 -3.44 12.51
C ASP A 17 21.34 -4.60 12.67
N LYS A 18 21.78 -4.83 13.92
CA LYS A 18 22.64 -5.96 14.24
C LYS A 18 21.79 -7.22 14.23
N CYS A 19 22.22 -8.12 13.37
CA CYS A 19 21.67 -9.43 13.09
C CYS A 19 21.28 -10.19 14.36
N LEU A 20 20.05 -10.69 14.33
CA LEU A 20 19.57 -11.74 15.21
C LEU A 20 20.32 -13.04 14.90
N GLU A 21 21.39 -13.30 15.64
CA GLU A 21 21.95 -14.64 15.77
C GLU A 21 21.64 -15.24 17.13
N ILE A 22 21.14 -16.47 17.04
CA ILE A 22 20.94 -17.37 18.16
C ILE A 22 22.34 -17.90 18.48
N PHE A 23 22.85 -17.50 19.65
CA PHE A 23 24.18 -17.73 20.24
C PHE A 23 25.26 -16.67 19.95
N SER A 24 25.05 -15.45 20.45
CA SER A 24 26.12 -14.48 20.67
C SER A 24 26.79 -14.74 22.02
N LEU A 25 28.03 -15.20 22.04
CA LEU A 25 28.77 -15.43 23.29
C LEU A 25 29.50 -14.16 23.71
N ILE A 26 29.16 -13.62 24.88
CA ILE A 26 29.92 -12.53 25.51
C ILE A 26 30.77 -13.11 26.63
N TRP A 27 32.10 -13.03 26.47
CA TRP A 27 33.08 -13.58 27.41
C TRP A 27 33.80 -12.45 28.16
N LEU A 28 33.73 -12.46 29.50
CA LEU A 28 34.40 -11.53 30.40
C LEU A 28 35.45 -12.19 31.31
N ASP A 29 36.72 -12.09 30.89
CA ASP A 29 37.89 -11.70 31.70
C ASP A 29 39.07 -11.47 30.73
N ALA A 30 39.82 -10.37 30.88
CA ALA A 30 41.03 -10.09 30.07
C ALA A 30 42.32 -10.61 30.73
N ASN A 31 42.24 -11.11 31.97
CA ASN A 31 43.39 -11.42 32.83
C ASN A 31 43.70 -12.93 32.96
N ILE A 32 43.15 -13.77 32.07
CA ILE A 32 43.50 -15.20 31.99
C ILE A 32 44.74 -15.34 31.07
N ASN A 33 45.62 -16.31 31.35
CA ASN A 33 46.83 -16.60 30.57
C ASN A 33 46.58 -16.51 29.05
N VAL A 34 47.36 -15.69 28.34
CA VAL A 34 47.12 -15.27 26.94
C VAL A 34 47.10 -16.47 25.97
N LYS A 35 47.84 -17.53 26.28
CA LYS A 35 47.96 -18.71 25.42
C LYS A 35 46.76 -19.65 25.52
N ASP A 36 46.36 -20.01 26.74
CA ASP A 36 45.24 -20.94 27.00
C ASP A 36 43.89 -20.30 26.62
N THR A 37 43.79 -18.98 26.80
CA THR A 37 42.63 -18.19 26.36
C THR A 37 42.47 -18.19 24.85
N ARG A 38 43.57 -18.08 24.08
CA ARG A 38 43.53 -18.13 22.61
C ARG A 38 43.11 -19.50 22.09
N ASP A 39 43.62 -20.58 22.69
CA ASP A 39 43.26 -21.95 22.31
C ASP A 39 41.78 -22.24 22.60
N THR A 40 41.31 -21.85 23.78
CA THR A 40 39.91 -21.96 24.17
C THR A 40 38.99 -21.12 23.29
N GLU A 41 39.40 -19.90 22.94
CA GLU A 41 38.66 -19.05 22.01
C GLU A 41 38.56 -19.69 20.64
N MET A 42 39.64 -20.24 20.09
CA MET A 42 39.60 -20.98 18.84
C MET A 42 38.62 -22.16 18.90
N LYS A 43 38.66 -22.95 19.99
CA LYS A 43 37.73 -24.07 20.21
C LYS A 43 36.27 -23.60 20.29
N LEU A 44 35.98 -22.50 20.99
CA LEU A 44 34.63 -21.94 21.09
C LEU A 44 34.12 -21.38 19.75
N ARG A 45 35.00 -20.81 18.91
CA ARG A 45 34.63 -20.33 17.57
C ARG A 45 34.15 -21.44 16.64
N PHE A 46 34.48 -22.71 16.88
CA PHE A 46 33.88 -23.82 16.12
C PHE A 46 32.39 -24.00 16.39
N ILE A 47 31.91 -23.52 17.54
CA ILE A 47 30.56 -23.80 18.05
C ILE A 47 29.70 -22.53 18.00
N ILE A 48 30.29 -21.36 18.28
CA ILE A 48 29.61 -20.09 18.48
C ILE A 48 30.11 -19.05 17.48
N ASN A 49 29.17 -18.28 16.92
CA ASN A 49 29.41 -17.39 15.80
C ASN A 49 30.00 -16.03 16.22
N HIS A 50 29.54 -15.45 17.33
CA HIS A 50 30.06 -14.17 17.84
C HIS A 50 30.72 -14.34 19.21
N ILE A 51 31.99 -13.91 19.32
CA ILE A 51 32.71 -13.84 20.59
C ILE A 51 33.07 -12.38 20.85
N LYS A 52 32.47 -11.79 21.88
CA LYS A 52 32.75 -10.41 22.29
C LYS A 52 33.39 -10.37 23.67
N LYS A 53 34.45 -9.59 23.81
CA LYS A 53 35.20 -9.41 25.06
C LYS A 53 34.99 -8.00 25.59
N PHE A 54 34.91 -7.90 26.91
CA PHE A 54 34.81 -6.63 27.61
C PHE A 54 35.92 -6.56 28.67
N LYS A 55 36.34 -5.35 29.03
CA LYS A 55 37.31 -5.12 30.12
C LYS A 55 36.66 -4.53 31.36
N ASP A 56 35.40 -4.12 31.24
CA ASP A 56 34.65 -3.40 32.26
C ASP A 56 33.24 -4.01 32.39
N VAL A 57 32.78 -4.14 33.64
CA VAL A 57 31.49 -4.75 33.98
C VAL A 57 30.34 -3.89 33.48
N LYS A 58 30.43 -2.56 33.57
CA LYS A 58 29.37 -1.65 33.12
C LYS A 58 29.24 -1.66 31.59
N GLN A 59 30.36 -1.71 30.86
CA GLN A 59 30.33 -1.85 29.40
C GLN A 59 29.64 -3.14 28.96
N CYS A 60 29.92 -4.26 29.65
CA CYS A 60 29.27 -5.52 29.35
C CYS A 60 27.78 -5.49 29.70
N GLN A 61 27.43 -4.99 30.88
CA GLN A 61 26.03 -4.82 31.29
C GLN A 61 25.25 -3.96 30.28
N HIS A 62 25.79 -2.80 29.91
CA HIS A 62 25.17 -1.90 28.93
C HIS A 62 24.98 -2.58 27.58
N TYR A 63 25.95 -3.37 27.13
CA TYR A 63 25.82 -4.13 25.88
C TYR A 63 24.73 -5.20 25.96
N ILE A 64 24.61 -5.91 27.08
CA ILE A 64 23.55 -6.92 27.30
C ILE A 64 22.17 -6.26 27.34
N GLU A 65 22.05 -5.10 27.99
CA GLU A 65 20.81 -4.34 28.09
C GLU A 65 20.37 -3.73 26.74
N GLN A 66 21.32 -3.33 25.90
CA GLN A 66 21.07 -2.85 24.54
C GLN A 66 20.81 -3.98 23.53
N THR A 67 21.22 -5.20 23.86
CA THR A 67 20.97 -6.37 23.01
C THR A 67 19.48 -6.72 23.03
N SER A 68 18.91 -7.01 21.86
CA SER A 68 17.47 -7.27 21.72
C SER A 68 17.04 -8.41 22.64
N GLN A 69 15.85 -8.31 23.25
CA GLN A 69 15.27 -9.42 24.02
C GLN A 69 15.01 -10.68 23.18
N LYS A 70 15.08 -10.55 21.85
CA LYS A 70 14.97 -11.65 20.88
C LYS A 70 16.31 -12.35 20.62
N ASP A 71 17.43 -11.70 20.91
CA ASP A 71 18.77 -12.28 20.77
C ASP A 71 19.07 -13.20 21.96
N ARG A 72 20.01 -14.13 21.76
CA ARG A 72 20.39 -15.10 22.79
C ARG A 72 21.86 -15.00 23.12
N LEU A 73 22.10 -14.67 24.38
CA LEU A 73 23.41 -14.44 24.96
C LEU A 73 23.81 -15.60 25.85
N ILE A 74 24.94 -16.21 25.51
CA ILE A 74 25.67 -17.07 26.42
C ILE A 74 26.75 -16.21 27.08
N LEU A 75 26.91 -16.33 28.39
CA LEU A 75 27.98 -15.64 29.11
C LEU A 75 28.99 -16.63 29.66
N ILE A 76 30.27 -16.28 29.51
CA ILE A 76 31.37 -16.90 30.26
C ILE A 76 31.99 -15.82 31.14
N VAL A 77 31.95 -16.02 32.45
CA VAL A 77 32.40 -15.04 33.44
C VAL A 77 33.36 -15.67 34.45
N SER A 78 34.29 -14.89 34.99
CA SER A 78 35.09 -15.36 36.13
C SER A 78 34.28 -15.37 37.43
N GLY A 79 34.73 -16.12 38.45
CA GLY A 79 34.01 -16.21 39.73
C GLY A 79 33.81 -14.85 40.43
N ARG A 80 34.78 -13.94 40.35
CA ARG A 80 34.67 -12.59 40.91
C ARG A 80 33.69 -11.73 40.11
N PHE A 81 33.88 -11.67 38.78
CA PHE A 81 33.01 -10.85 37.92
C PHE A 81 31.58 -11.39 37.84
N GLY A 82 31.40 -12.70 37.91
CA GLY A 82 30.10 -13.33 37.99
C GLY A 82 29.29 -12.83 39.19
N ARG A 83 29.91 -12.69 40.37
CA ARG A 83 29.24 -12.18 41.58
C ARG A 83 28.78 -10.73 41.45
N GLU A 84 29.49 -9.93 40.66
CA GLU A 84 29.14 -8.53 40.42
C GLU A 84 28.08 -8.39 39.32
N LEU A 85 28.18 -9.14 38.22
CA LEU A 85 27.33 -8.98 37.04
C LEU A 85 26.03 -9.78 37.08
N VAL A 86 26.09 -11.06 37.47
CA VAL A 86 24.95 -12.00 37.38
C VAL A 86 23.71 -11.53 38.14
N PRO A 87 23.79 -10.92 39.34
CA PRO A 87 22.61 -10.40 40.03
C PRO A 87 21.77 -9.40 39.24
N TYR A 88 22.38 -8.65 38.30
CA TYR A 88 21.68 -7.65 37.50
C TYR A 88 21.10 -8.21 36.20
N ILE A 89 21.75 -9.21 35.61
CA ILE A 89 21.41 -9.70 34.26
C ILE A 89 20.68 -11.04 34.25
N HIS A 90 20.67 -11.81 35.35
CA HIS A 90 20.15 -13.18 35.35
C HIS A 90 18.64 -13.27 35.03
N GLN A 91 17.90 -12.18 35.19
CA GLN A 91 16.47 -12.12 34.88
C GLN A 91 16.20 -11.72 33.42
N LEU A 92 17.18 -11.16 32.73
CA LEU A 92 17.03 -10.66 31.36
C LEU A 92 16.77 -11.82 30.40
N ARG A 93 15.71 -11.74 29.59
CA ARG A 93 15.25 -12.79 28.68
C ARG A 93 16.34 -13.22 27.69
N GLN A 94 17.09 -12.26 27.18
CA GLN A 94 18.16 -12.49 26.21
C GLN A 94 19.33 -13.28 26.78
N VAL A 95 19.54 -13.29 28.10
CA VAL A 95 20.56 -14.14 28.73
C VAL A 95 20.01 -15.54 28.90
N ILE A 96 20.59 -16.51 28.19
CA ILE A 96 20.09 -17.90 28.18
C ILE A 96 20.89 -18.83 29.11
N SER A 97 22.21 -18.68 29.14
CA SER A 97 23.10 -19.55 29.91
C SER A 97 24.32 -18.76 30.40
N ILE A 98 24.71 -18.98 31.65
CA ILE A 98 25.88 -18.38 32.26
C ILE A 98 26.80 -19.52 32.74
N TYR A 99 28.03 -19.51 32.27
CA TYR A 99 29.10 -20.43 32.67
C TYR A 99 30.14 -19.66 33.47
N VAL A 100 30.51 -20.20 34.63
CA VAL A 100 31.43 -19.54 35.55
C VAL A 100 32.75 -20.29 35.52
N TYR A 101 33.82 -19.64 35.05
CA TYR A 101 35.17 -20.19 35.09
C TYR A 101 35.92 -19.64 36.31
N CYS A 102 36.28 -20.50 37.27
CA CYS A 102 37.05 -20.05 38.44
C CYS A 102 37.84 -21.20 39.08
N MET A 103 38.95 -20.88 39.73
CA MET A 103 39.78 -21.87 40.45
C MET A 103 39.16 -22.32 41.79
N ASP A 104 38.33 -21.49 42.41
CA ASP A 104 37.65 -21.78 43.68
C ASP A 104 36.22 -22.27 43.46
N LYS A 105 36.10 -23.52 43.02
CA LYS A 105 34.83 -24.15 42.63
C LYS A 105 33.80 -24.16 43.77
N ASN A 106 34.19 -24.63 44.95
CA ASN A 106 33.27 -24.85 46.08
C ASN A 106 32.56 -23.56 46.54
N SER A 107 33.30 -22.44 46.61
CA SER A 107 32.74 -21.14 47.00
C SER A 107 31.77 -20.58 45.97
N ASN A 108 32.04 -20.81 44.67
CA ASN A 108 31.23 -20.28 43.58
C ASN A 108 30.04 -21.17 43.22
N GLU A 109 30.11 -22.49 43.44
CA GLU A 109 28.97 -23.39 43.27
C GLU A 109 27.83 -23.06 44.22
N GLN A 110 28.11 -22.84 45.50
CA GLN A 110 27.07 -22.46 46.47
C GLN A 110 26.39 -21.12 46.11
N TRP A 111 27.14 -20.18 45.54
CA TRP A 111 26.60 -18.92 45.06
C TRP A 111 25.78 -19.11 43.77
N ALA A 112 26.29 -19.90 42.83
CA ALA A 112 25.66 -20.18 41.53
C ALA A 112 24.28 -20.82 41.68
N LEU A 113 24.08 -21.69 42.68
CA LEU A 113 22.78 -22.34 42.97
C LEU A 113 21.63 -21.35 43.21
N LYS A 114 21.92 -20.08 43.51
CA LYS A 114 20.91 -19.01 43.68
C LYS A 114 20.35 -18.49 42.35
N PHE A 115 20.99 -18.78 41.23
CA PHE A 115 20.67 -18.23 39.92
C PHE A 115 20.40 -19.33 38.91
N VAL A 116 19.13 -19.47 38.52
CA VAL A 116 18.66 -20.55 37.62
C VAL A 116 19.39 -20.60 36.27
N LYS A 117 19.86 -19.45 35.79
CA LYS A 117 20.57 -19.35 34.50
C LYS A 117 22.06 -19.66 34.57
N VAL A 118 22.62 -19.91 35.76
CA VAL A 118 24.00 -20.37 35.90
C VAL A 118 24.02 -21.89 35.72
N ILE A 119 24.59 -22.33 34.60
CA ILE A 119 24.56 -23.73 34.16
C ILE A 119 25.62 -24.55 34.90
N SER A 120 26.84 -24.02 35.00
CA SER A 120 27.93 -24.70 35.68
C SER A 120 29.02 -23.76 36.17
N VAL A 121 29.75 -24.24 37.18
CA VAL A 121 31.01 -23.66 37.66
C VAL A 121 32.11 -24.65 37.34
N VAL A 122 33.06 -24.22 36.50
CA VAL A 122 34.12 -25.06 35.95
C VAL A 122 35.49 -24.49 36.29
N VAL A 123 36.45 -25.39 36.48
CA VAL A 123 37.85 -25.08 36.81
C VAL A 123 38.78 -25.30 35.61
N ASP A 124 38.31 -26.02 34.59
CA ASP A 124 39.07 -26.41 33.41
C ASP A 124 38.41 -25.86 32.13
N LEU A 125 39.24 -25.36 31.21
CA LEU A 125 38.76 -24.71 29.98
C LEU A 125 38.29 -25.73 28.93
N ASP A 126 38.85 -26.95 28.89
CA ASP A 126 38.39 -27.99 27.96
C ASP A 126 37.07 -28.61 28.42
N GLU A 127 36.86 -28.74 29.74
CA GLU A 127 35.58 -29.08 30.34
C GLU A 127 34.51 -28.01 30.02
N LEU A 128 34.86 -26.72 30.16
CA LEU A 128 34.00 -25.59 29.81
C LEU A 128 33.55 -25.68 28.35
N VAL A 129 34.49 -25.83 27.41
CA VAL A 129 34.20 -25.96 25.98
C VAL A 129 33.33 -27.19 25.72
N SER A 130 33.66 -28.34 26.30
CA SER A 130 32.91 -29.58 26.11
C SER A 130 31.48 -29.49 26.63
N GLN A 131 31.27 -28.80 27.75
CA GLN A 131 29.95 -28.56 28.32
C GLN A 131 29.14 -27.60 27.46
N ILE A 132 29.71 -26.45 27.11
CA ILE A 132 29.08 -25.49 26.19
C ILE A 132 28.72 -26.17 24.85
N THR A 133 29.60 -27.03 24.31
CA THR A 133 29.35 -27.77 23.07
C THR A 133 28.14 -28.70 23.18
N ARG A 134 28.04 -29.45 24.29
CA ARG A 134 26.92 -30.36 24.55
C ARG A 134 25.62 -29.58 24.71
N ASP A 135 25.63 -28.56 25.54
CA ASP A 135 24.46 -27.73 25.85
C ASP A 135 23.98 -26.99 24.58
N HIS A 136 24.91 -26.47 23.79
CA HIS A 136 24.64 -25.84 22.50
C HIS A 136 24.04 -26.82 21.47
N LYS A 137 24.54 -28.05 21.37
CA LYS A 137 24.00 -29.06 20.44
C LYS A 137 22.56 -29.46 20.81
N ILE A 138 22.25 -29.53 22.10
CA ILE A 138 20.90 -29.82 22.59
C ILE A 138 19.98 -28.62 22.33
N GLN A 139 20.40 -27.40 22.64
CA GLN A 139 19.62 -26.17 22.39
C GLN A 139 19.36 -25.92 20.89
N LYS A 140 20.34 -26.17 20.01
CA LYS A 140 20.20 -26.04 18.53
C LYS A 140 19.04 -26.84 17.94
N LYS A 141 18.70 -28.00 18.52
CA LYS A 141 17.64 -28.88 18.00
C LYS A 141 16.24 -28.50 18.50
N VAL A 142 16.15 -27.69 19.55
CA VAL A 142 14.95 -27.65 20.41
C VAL A 142 14.24 -26.28 20.39
N GLU A 143 14.94 -25.19 20.10
CA GLU A 143 14.63 -23.94 20.79
C GLU A 143 14.27 -22.72 19.90
N GLU A 144 14.15 -22.83 18.58
CA GLU A 144 13.99 -21.64 17.72
C GLU A 144 12.53 -21.42 17.27
N PRO A 145 11.91 -20.25 17.56
CA PRO A 145 10.52 -19.98 17.18
C PRO A 145 10.34 -19.97 15.66
N LEU A 146 9.24 -20.54 15.18
CA LEU A 146 8.91 -20.54 13.76
C LEU A 146 8.19 -19.23 13.40
N PRO A 147 8.54 -18.60 12.26
CA PRO A 147 7.75 -17.49 11.73
C PRO A 147 6.44 -18.04 11.16
N ILE A 148 5.42 -18.14 12.03
CA ILE A 148 4.09 -18.63 11.69
C ILE A 148 3.16 -17.43 11.50
N TYR A 149 2.51 -17.35 10.34
CA TYR A 149 1.46 -16.37 10.06
C TYR A 149 0.13 -17.07 9.93
N THR A 150 -0.92 -16.49 10.53
CA THR A 150 -2.29 -17.01 10.46
C THR A 150 -3.08 -16.28 9.39
N PHE A 151 -4.04 -16.99 8.78
CA PHE A 151 -5.03 -16.41 7.89
C PHE A 151 -6.42 -16.85 8.36
N THR A 152 -7.25 -15.88 8.72
CA THR A 152 -8.58 -16.08 9.29
C THR A 152 -9.68 -15.82 8.27
N THR A 153 -10.71 -16.67 8.26
CA THR A 153 -11.82 -16.67 7.28
C THR A 153 -13.11 -16.00 7.78
N ASN A 154 -13.14 -15.46 9.02
CA ASN A 154 -14.34 -14.87 9.60
C ASN A 154 -14.65 -13.47 9.02
N VAL A 155 -15.94 -13.26 8.70
CA VAL A 155 -16.51 -12.14 7.93
C VAL A 155 -16.40 -10.76 8.62
N ASP A 156 -16.10 -10.70 9.93
CA ASP A 156 -15.87 -9.45 10.67
C ASP A 156 -14.45 -8.90 10.52
N ALA A 157 -13.50 -9.73 10.07
CA ALA A 157 -12.19 -9.30 9.63
C ALA A 157 -12.28 -9.05 8.13
N GLY A 158 -12.61 -7.81 7.76
CA GLY A 158 -12.81 -7.43 6.36
C GLY A 158 -11.68 -7.88 5.43
N ASN A 159 -11.95 -7.87 4.13
CA ASN A 159 -11.00 -8.07 3.03
C ASN A 159 -9.90 -6.98 2.96
N SER A 160 -9.44 -6.50 4.11
CA SER A 160 -8.30 -5.61 4.28
C SER A 160 -7.03 -6.44 4.08
N THR A 161 -6.37 -6.19 2.95
CA THR A 161 -4.98 -6.59 2.71
C THR A 161 -3.98 -5.89 3.64
N THR A 162 -4.46 -4.96 4.49
CA THR A 162 -3.67 -4.17 5.45
C THR A 162 -3.94 -4.54 6.93
N GLY A 163 -4.76 -5.56 7.19
CA GLY A 163 -5.14 -6.06 8.52
C GLY A 163 -4.44 -7.39 8.93
N VAL A 164 -5.10 -8.19 9.78
CA VAL A 164 -4.57 -9.45 10.38
C VAL A 164 -4.04 -10.44 9.33
N ASN A 165 -4.71 -10.56 8.19
CA ASN A 165 -4.32 -11.46 7.11
C ASN A 165 -3.21 -10.89 6.19
N GLY A 166 -2.87 -9.60 6.30
CA GLY A 166 -1.92 -8.92 5.42
C GLY A 166 -0.53 -9.52 5.47
N GLN A 167 -0.02 -9.84 6.68
CA GLN A 167 1.30 -10.47 6.83
C GLN A 167 1.38 -11.84 6.16
N PHE A 168 0.34 -12.67 6.32
CA PHE A 168 0.23 -13.95 5.62
C PHE A 168 0.30 -13.73 4.11
N VAL A 169 -0.56 -12.87 3.56
CA VAL A 169 -0.71 -12.68 2.11
C VAL A 169 0.55 -12.08 1.48
N PHE A 170 1.11 -11.01 2.05
CA PHE A 170 2.32 -10.38 1.52
C PHE A 170 3.54 -11.30 1.60
N SER A 171 3.63 -12.14 2.62
CA SER A 171 4.74 -13.08 2.73
C SER A 171 4.68 -14.18 1.66
N GLN A 172 3.48 -14.64 1.31
CA GLN A 172 3.25 -15.59 0.22
C GLN A 172 3.69 -15.01 -1.12
N VAL A 173 3.31 -13.75 -1.34
CA VAL A 173 3.68 -12.97 -2.52
C VAL A 173 5.19 -12.72 -2.60
N LEU A 174 5.83 -12.33 -1.50
CA LEU A 174 7.26 -12.08 -1.44
C LEU A 174 8.06 -13.34 -1.79
N ILE A 175 7.69 -14.50 -1.23
CA ILE A 175 8.34 -15.78 -1.53
C ILE A 175 8.22 -16.12 -3.02
N ASP A 176 7.04 -15.93 -3.60
CA ASP A 176 6.77 -16.20 -5.01
C ASP A 176 7.52 -15.24 -5.96
N CYS A 177 7.70 -13.98 -5.55
CA CYS A 177 8.57 -13.03 -6.23
C CYS A 177 10.04 -13.49 -6.18
N LEU A 178 10.53 -13.84 -4.98
CA LEU A 178 11.91 -14.30 -4.77
C LEU A 178 12.27 -15.55 -5.57
N LEU A 179 11.36 -16.52 -5.69
CA LEU A 179 11.55 -17.75 -6.47
C LEU A 179 11.66 -17.49 -7.99
N ARG A 180 11.10 -16.38 -8.48
CA ARG A 180 11.05 -16.04 -9.92
C ARG A 180 12.08 -14.98 -10.31
N LEU A 181 12.63 -14.24 -9.35
CA LEU A 181 13.67 -13.26 -9.57
C LEU A 181 14.99 -13.91 -10.00
N LYS A 182 15.50 -13.48 -11.16
CA LYS A 182 16.83 -13.87 -11.64
C LYS A 182 17.92 -13.35 -10.69
N SER A 183 18.99 -14.13 -10.54
CA SER A 183 20.18 -13.74 -9.79
C SER A 183 21.36 -13.47 -10.68
N THR A 184 22.16 -12.50 -10.27
CA THR A 184 23.40 -12.10 -10.93
C THR A 184 24.61 -12.61 -10.14
N GLU A 185 25.78 -12.61 -10.77
CA GLU A 185 27.06 -12.90 -10.07
C GLU A 185 27.37 -11.84 -9.00
N ILE A 186 26.91 -10.60 -9.18
CA ILE A 186 27.05 -9.53 -8.18
C ILE A 186 26.33 -9.92 -6.87
N ASP A 187 25.13 -10.49 -6.97
CA ASP A 187 24.37 -10.92 -5.80
C ASP A 187 25.05 -12.08 -5.06
N LYS A 188 25.68 -13.00 -5.79
CA LYS A 188 26.45 -14.11 -5.19
C LYS A 188 27.68 -13.57 -4.45
N ASN A 189 28.44 -12.67 -5.07
CA ASN A 189 29.62 -12.07 -4.43
C ASN A 189 29.23 -11.26 -3.18
N GLU A 190 28.10 -10.56 -3.22
CA GLU A 190 27.56 -9.85 -2.05
C GLU A 190 27.20 -10.82 -0.91
N LEU A 191 26.57 -11.97 -1.22
CA LEU A 191 26.32 -13.03 -0.23
C LEU A 191 27.61 -13.54 0.39
N ILE A 192 28.61 -13.85 -0.44
CA ILE A 192 29.91 -14.35 0.02
C ILE A 192 30.57 -13.34 0.95
N ASN A 193 30.61 -12.06 0.58
CA ASN A 193 31.19 -11.00 1.41
C ASN A 193 30.45 -10.84 2.75
N CYS A 194 29.11 -10.91 2.74
CA CYS A 194 28.31 -10.90 3.96
C CYS A 194 28.68 -12.08 4.88
N CYS A 195 28.80 -13.29 4.33
CA CYS A 195 29.22 -14.47 5.09
C CYS A 195 30.68 -14.35 5.60
N GLN A 196 31.61 -13.84 4.79
CA GLN A 196 33.00 -13.65 5.21
C GLN A 196 33.11 -12.70 6.41
N ASN A 197 32.35 -11.61 6.39
CA ASN A 197 32.28 -10.65 7.48
C ASN A 197 31.58 -11.25 8.71
N GLU A 198 30.46 -11.97 8.53
CA GLU A 198 29.72 -12.62 9.62
C GLU A 198 30.59 -13.64 10.36
N TYR A 199 31.37 -14.42 9.61
CA TYR A 199 32.24 -15.47 10.15
C TYR A 199 33.70 -15.02 10.31
N GLU A 200 33.96 -13.71 10.46
CA GLU A 200 35.30 -13.18 10.68
C GLU A 200 35.94 -13.83 11.93
N GLY A 201 37.11 -14.46 11.73
CA GLY A 201 37.82 -15.20 12.78
C GLY A 201 37.32 -16.63 13.02
N ASN A 202 36.32 -17.13 12.28
CA ASN A 202 35.89 -18.53 12.29
C ASN A 202 36.48 -19.30 11.10
N SER A 203 37.74 -19.75 11.22
CA SER A 203 38.46 -20.43 10.13
C SER A 203 37.74 -21.65 9.58
N TRP A 204 36.95 -22.36 10.40
CA TRP A 204 36.18 -23.51 9.93
C TRP A 204 35.04 -23.11 8.99
N GLN A 205 34.25 -22.09 9.36
CA GLN A 205 33.18 -21.61 8.50
C GLN A 205 33.72 -20.96 7.23
N LEU A 206 34.82 -20.21 7.32
CA LEU A 206 35.48 -19.62 6.16
C LEU A 206 36.02 -20.69 5.19
N ASN A 207 36.56 -21.81 5.70
CA ASN A 207 36.94 -22.94 4.85
C ASN A 207 35.73 -23.60 4.18
N ASN A 208 34.60 -23.77 4.89
CA ASN A 208 33.36 -24.29 4.29
C ASN A 208 32.81 -23.33 3.22
N LEU A 209 32.94 -22.02 3.42
CA LEU A 209 32.54 -21.00 2.44
C LEU A 209 33.39 -21.10 1.17
N HIS A 210 34.71 -21.26 1.32
CA HIS A 210 35.62 -21.44 0.18
C HIS A 210 35.36 -22.76 -0.57
N GLU A 211 35.08 -23.85 0.15
CA GLU A 211 34.65 -25.12 -0.46
C GLU A 211 33.33 -24.95 -1.23
N PHE A 212 32.37 -24.21 -0.67
CA PHE A 212 31.11 -23.93 -1.33
C PHE A 212 31.29 -23.11 -2.61
N GLU A 213 32.10 -22.05 -2.59
CA GLU A 213 32.40 -21.24 -3.79
C GLU A 213 32.97 -22.09 -4.94
N LYS A 214 33.81 -23.07 -4.61
CA LYS A 214 34.50 -23.91 -5.58
C LYS A 214 33.65 -25.08 -6.09
N ASP A 215 32.94 -25.75 -5.18
CA ASP A 215 32.36 -27.08 -5.42
C ASP A 215 30.81 -27.07 -5.45
N TYR A 216 30.16 -25.92 -5.29
CA TYR A 216 28.70 -25.82 -5.36
C TYR A 216 28.16 -26.17 -6.74
N THR A 217 27.15 -27.04 -6.76
CA THR A 217 26.32 -27.31 -7.93
C THR A 217 24.83 -27.36 -7.53
N PRO A 218 23.90 -26.93 -8.42
CA PRO A 218 22.45 -26.93 -8.13
C PRO A 218 21.87 -28.28 -7.69
N ASP A 219 22.47 -29.40 -8.09
CA ASP A 219 22.08 -30.75 -7.70
C ASP A 219 22.50 -31.13 -6.27
N LYS A 220 23.51 -30.46 -5.72
CA LYS A 220 24.00 -30.67 -4.34
C LYS A 220 23.44 -29.68 -3.32
N VAL A 221 22.51 -28.81 -3.70
CA VAL A 221 21.99 -27.76 -2.81
C VAL A 221 21.36 -28.31 -1.53
N VAL A 222 20.63 -29.44 -1.61
CA VAL A 222 20.03 -30.10 -0.44
C VAL A 222 21.09 -30.67 0.50
N TRP A 223 22.18 -31.19 -0.06
CA TRP A 223 23.32 -31.66 0.72
C TRP A 223 24.02 -30.51 1.45
N TRP A 224 24.23 -29.38 0.78
CA TRP A 224 24.78 -28.16 1.39
C TRP A 224 23.87 -27.58 2.48
N TYR A 225 22.56 -27.59 2.24
CA TYR A 225 21.56 -27.14 3.21
C TYR A 225 21.50 -28.05 4.44
N THR A 226 21.67 -29.36 4.31
CA THR A 226 21.59 -30.29 5.45
C THR A 226 22.92 -30.54 6.14
N ARG A 227 24.04 -30.16 5.52
CA ARG A 227 25.36 -30.12 6.17
C ARG A 227 25.35 -29.00 7.24
N GLU A 228 26.03 -29.22 8.36
CA GLU A 228 26.22 -28.19 9.42
C GLU A 228 27.13 -27.01 8.98
N SER A 229 26.90 -26.44 7.80
CA SER A 229 27.70 -25.36 7.20
C SER A 229 27.09 -23.98 7.44
N PHE A 230 27.79 -22.93 7.02
CA PHE A 230 27.29 -21.57 6.98
C PHE A 230 25.93 -21.48 6.25
N PHE A 231 25.73 -22.31 5.22
CA PHE A 231 24.53 -22.27 4.38
C PHE A 231 23.26 -22.53 5.20
N TYR A 232 23.23 -23.64 5.94
CA TYR A 232 22.11 -23.97 6.81
C TYR A 232 21.88 -22.88 7.86
N LYS A 233 22.96 -22.42 8.50
CA LYS A 233 22.89 -21.48 9.61
C LYS A 233 22.36 -20.12 9.15
N THR A 234 23.04 -19.49 8.19
CA THR A 234 22.73 -18.14 7.73
C THR A 234 21.38 -18.09 7.01
N LEU A 235 21.02 -19.08 6.18
CA LEU A 235 19.72 -19.08 5.52
C LEU A 235 18.57 -19.19 6.52
N ASN A 236 18.63 -20.16 7.45
CA ASN A 236 17.55 -20.31 8.40
C ASN A 236 17.48 -19.14 9.40
N ALA A 237 18.62 -18.54 9.77
CA ALA A 237 18.65 -17.29 10.53
C ALA A 237 17.94 -16.17 9.77
N ALA A 238 18.26 -15.96 8.49
CA ALA A 238 17.61 -14.94 7.66
C ALA A 238 16.09 -15.14 7.56
N LEU A 239 15.63 -16.38 7.38
CA LEU A 239 14.20 -16.72 7.31
C LEU A 239 13.46 -16.44 8.61
N ARG A 240 14.03 -16.79 9.77
CA ARG A 240 13.41 -16.56 11.09
C ARG A 240 13.33 -15.08 11.44
N THR A 241 14.39 -14.36 11.14
CA THR A 241 14.55 -12.93 11.47
C THR A 241 13.88 -12.03 10.46
N GLN A 242 13.36 -12.62 9.38
CA GLN A 242 12.76 -11.92 8.26
C GLN A 242 13.74 -10.90 7.66
N ASN A 243 15.03 -11.25 7.63
CA ASN A 243 16.05 -10.46 6.94
C ASN A 243 15.86 -10.65 5.43
N ILE A 244 14.93 -9.86 4.87
CA ILE A 244 14.53 -9.91 3.46
C ILE A 244 15.75 -9.76 2.55
N HIS A 245 16.72 -8.92 2.91
CA HIS A 245 17.90 -8.71 2.09
C HIS A 245 18.77 -9.97 2.00
N MET A 246 19.03 -10.64 3.12
CA MET A 246 19.74 -11.92 3.10
C MET A 246 18.95 -13.01 2.38
N ILE A 247 17.62 -13.08 2.57
CA ILE A 247 16.76 -14.02 1.82
C ILE A 247 16.85 -13.75 0.31
N PHE A 248 16.87 -12.49 -0.11
CA PHE A 248 17.09 -12.10 -1.50
C PHE A 248 18.44 -12.57 -2.02
N LEU A 249 19.52 -12.43 -1.26
CA LEU A 249 20.84 -12.93 -1.67
C LEU A 249 20.86 -14.46 -1.80
N PHE A 250 20.10 -15.17 -0.96
CA PHE A 250 19.93 -16.62 -1.02
C PHE A 250 18.98 -17.12 -2.11
N ARG A 251 18.23 -16.25 -2.80
CA ARG A 251 17.08 -16.63 -3.64
C ARG A 251 17.38 -17.68 -4.71
N THR A 252 18.57 -17.65 -5.32
CA THR A 252 19.01 -18.67 -6.30
C THR A 252 19.06 -20.05 -5.69
N PHE A 253 19.60 -20.14 -4.48
CA PHE A 253 19.74 -21.41 -3.79
C PHE A 253 18.41 -21.90 -3.24
N ILE A 254 17.54 -20.98 -2.79
CA ILE A 254 16.15 -21.28 -2.45
C ILE A 254 15.42 -21.85 -3.69
N TYR A 255 15.64 -21.27 -4.86
CA TYR A 255 15.10 -21.77 -6.12
C TYR A 255 15.68 -23.14 -6.52
N ASP A 256 16.98 -23.37 -6.32
CA ASP A 256 17.58 -24.68 -6.55
C ASP A 256 17.03 -25.75 -5.59
N ILE A 257 16.81 -25.42 -4.32
CA ILE A 257 16.12 -26.29 -3.35
C ILE A 257 14.72 -26.60 -3.86
N TYR A 258 13.96 -25.57 -4.27
CA TYR A 258 12.63 -25.73 -4.85
C TYR A 258 12.65 -26.75 -6.00
N ARG A 259 13.57 -26.63 -6.96
CA ARG A 259 13.69 -27.58 -8.07
C ARG A 259 14.06 -29.00 -7.64
N GLN A 260 14.96 -29.16 -6.66
CA GLN A 260 15.27 -30.49 -6.12
C GLN A 260 14.06 -31.10 -5.42
N LEU A 261 13.33 -30.33 -4.61
CA LEU A 261 12.13 -30.82 -3.94
C LEU A 261 11.04 -31.20 -4.95
N GLN A 262 10.82 -30.44 -6.02
CA GLN A 262 9.91 -30.84 -7.11
C GLN A 262 10.34 -32.16 -7.76
N LYS A 263 11.65 -32.31 -8.02
CA LYS A 263 12.21 -33.51 -8.63
C LYS A 263 12.03 -34.75 -7.74
N TYR A 264 12.13 -34.60 -6.42
CA TYR A 264 12.05 -35.68 -5.44
C TYR A 264 10.70 -35.78 -4.72
N GLN A 265 9.70 -35.03 -5.17
CA GLN A 265 8.38 -34.99 -4.55
C GLN A 265 7.77 -36.39 -4.45
N SER A 266 7.21 -36.70 -3.27
CA SER A 266 6.59 -37.99 -3.03
C SER A 266 5.46 -38.25 -4.02
N LYS A 267 5.25 -39.51 -4.41
CA LYS A 267 4.08 -39.93 -5.21
C LYS A 267 2.86 -40.29 -4.36
N HIS A 268 3.06 -40.50 -3.07
CA HIS A 268 2.04 -40.93 -2.13
C HIS A 268 1.94 -39.97 -0.95
N PRO A 269 0.75 -39.81 -0.35
CA PRO A 269 0.59 -39.04 0.89
C PRO A 269 1.54 -39.54 1.98
N LEU A 270 2.10 -38.61 2.73
CA LEU A 270 3.01 -38.88 3.84
C LEU A 270 2.41 -38.33 5.13
N GLN A 271 2.60 -39.06 6.22
CA GLN A 271 2.41 -38.55 7.56
C GLN A 271 3.78 -38.29 8.17
N VAL A 272 4.00 -37.06 8.63
CA VAL A 272 5.30 -36.59 9.10
C VAL A 272 5.17 -35.84 10.42
N TYR A 273 6.29 -35.80 11.13
CA TYR A 273 6.35 -35.39 12.52
C TYR A 273 7.48 -34.40 12.74
N ARG A 274 7.23 -33.35 13.50
CA ARG A 274 8.29 -32.44 13.97
C ARG A 274 8.00 -32.03 15.39
N SER A 275 9.02 -32.05 16.22
CA SER A 275 8.91 -31.55 17.58
C SER A 275 9.59 -30.19 17.74
N GLN A 276 9.09 -29.39 18.66
CA GLN A 276 9.56 -28.04 18.92
C GLN A 276 9.17 -27.55 20.31
N LEU A 277 9.99 -26.73 20.95
CA LEU A 277 9.54 -25.88 22.05
C LEU A 277 8.88 -24.61 21.52
N MET A 278 7.77 -24.24 22.13
CA MET A 278 6.95 -23.10 21.74
C MET A 278 6.57 -22.30 22.98
N SER A 279 6.57 -20.97 22.90
CA SER A 279 6.06 -20.15 24.00
C SER A 279 4.57 -20.35 24.20
N TRP A 280 4.07 -20.10 25.41
CA TRP A 280 2.64 -20.19 25.66
C TRP A 280 1.84 -19.22 24.76
N ASP A 281 2.34 -18.01 24.52
CA ASP A 281 1.69 -17.02 23.66
C ASP A 281 1.53 -17.50 22.20
N GLU A 282 2.58 -18.12 21.64
CA GLU A 282 2.52 -18.71 20.30
C GLU A 282 1.53 -19.88 20.26
N LEU A 283 1.54 -20.73 21.28
CA LEU A 283 0.65 -21.87 21.38
C LEU A 283 -0.82 -21.43 21.57
N ASP A 284 -1.07 -20.41 22.38
CA ASP A 284 -2.40 -19.84 22.59
C ASP A 284 -2.92 -19.16 21.34
N SER A 285 -2.07 -18.41 20.63
CA SER A 285 -2.38 -17.86 19.31
C SER A 285 -2.82 -18.96 18.33
N LEU A 286 -2.10 -20.10 18.27
CA LEU A 286 -2.52 -21.23 17.44
C LEU A 286 -3.86 -21.83 17.90
N LYS A 287 -4.09 -21.98 19.21
CA LYS A 287 -5.38 -22.49 19.73
C LYS A 287 -6.56 -21.62 19.32
N ASN A 288 -6.40 -20.31 19.35
CA ASN A 288 -7.41 -19.35 18.94
C ASN A 288 -7.69 -19.37 17.42
N ASN A 289 -6.86 -20.08 16.63
CA ASN A 289 -6.95 -20.18 15.18
C ASN A 289 -7.22 -21.61 14.67
N ILE A 290 -7.73 -22.52 15.52
CA ILE A 290 -8.14 -23.86 15.09
C ILE A 290 -9.21 -23.75 13.98
N GLY A 291 -9.04 -24.52 12.91
CA GLY A 291 -9.88 -24.50 11.71
C GLY A 291 -9.40 -23.55 10.62
N GLN A 292 -8.50 -22.62 10.94
CA GLN A 292 -7.95 -21.59 10.05
C GLN A 292 -6.66 -22.06 9.36
N TYR A 293 -6.10 -21.20 8.50
CA TYR A 293 -4.86 -21.48 7.76
C TYR A 293 -3.66 -20.85 8.45
N ILE A 294 -2.52 -21.53 8.37
CA ILE A 294 -1.22 -21.02 8.80
C ILE A 294 -0.19 -21.17 7.69
N SER A 295 0.75 -20.24 7.62
CA SER A 295 1.93 -20.34 6.76
C SER A 295 3.17 -20.41 7.62
N ILE A 296 4.05 -21.37 7.31
CA ILE A 296 5.37 -21.47 7.95
C ILE A 296 6.40 -20.87 7.00
N ASN A 297 6.91 -19.69 7.34
CA ASN A 297 7.82 -18.92 6.49
C ASN A 297 9.29 -19.25 6.76
N SER A 298 9.57 -20.53 6.95
CA SER A 298 10.91 -21.09 7.12
C SER A 298 10.96 -22.45 6.45
N MET A 299 12.17 -22.97 6.20
CA MET A 299 12.35 -24.32 5.69
C MET A 299 11.94 -25.29 6.79
N PHE A 300 10.90 -26.08 6.54
CA PHE A 300 10.25 -26.85 7.59
C PHE A 300 10.64 -28.32 7.46
N SER A 301 11.69 -28.69 8.18
CA SER A 301 12.22 -30.06 8.24
C SER A 301 11.40 -30.93 9.19
N THR A 302 11.08 -32.14 8.78
CA THR A 302 10.22 -33.09 9.51
C THR A 302 10.77 -34.50 9.38
N SER A 303 10.34 -35.44 10.22
CA SER A 303 10.70 -36.85 10.14
C SER A 303 9.48 -37.70 9.79
N LYS A 304 9.68 -38.76 9.01
CA LYS A 304 8.65 -39.81 8.81
C LYS A 304 8.42 -40.65 10.08
N GLN A 305 9.34 -40.61 11.04
CA GLN A 305 9.30 -41.43 12.25
C GLN A 305 8.93 -40.58 13.47
N ARG A 306 7.75 -40.85 14.04
CA ARG A 306 7.25 -40.17 15.25
C ARG A 306 8.19 -40.30 16.44
N THR A 307 8.78 -41.48 16.63
CA THR A 307 9.74 -41.77 17.71
C THR A 307 10.99 -40.91 17.60
N THR A 308 11.53 -40.76 16.39
CA THR A 308 12.70 -39.92 16.11
C THR A 308 12.39 -38.45 16.38
N ALA A 309 11.24 -37.95 15.94
CA ALA A 309 10.81 -36.59 16.24
C ALA A 309 10.68 -36.34 17.76
N LEU A 310 10.14 -37.30 18.52
CA LEU A 310 10.00 -37.18 19.97
C LEU A 310 11.34 -37.30 20.71
N PHE A 311 12.27 -38.14 20.23
CA PHE A 311 13.61 -38.25 20.79
C PHE A 311 14.35 -36.89 20.75
N LEU A 312 14.12 -36.08 19.71
CA LEU A 312 14.70 -34.75 19.58
C LEU A 312 14.21 -33.75 20.65
N LEU A 313 13.07 -33.98 21.31
CA LEU A 313 12.61 -33.18 22.46
C LEU A 313 13.35 -33.52 23.76
N GLY A 314 14.08 -34.65 23.82
CA GLY A 314 14.81 -35.14 24.99
C GLY A 314 13.97 -35.31 26.27
N ASP A 315 14.66 -35.60 27.39
CA ASP A 315 14.12 -35.53 28.77
C ASP A 315 14.20 -34.10 29.33
N ILE A 316 13.84 -33.11 28.49
CA ILE A 316 13.92 -31.71 28.90
C ILE A 316 12.86 -31.46 29.97
N THR A 317 13.29 -31.36 31.23
CA THR A 317 12.47 -30.80 32.30
C THR A 317 12.23 -29.33 31.96
N THR A 318 11.06 -29.00 31.43
CA THR A 318 10.65 -27.62 31.14
C THR A 318 10.55 -26.85 32.46
N LYS A 319 11.62 -26.13 32.80
CA LYS A 319 11.69 -25.31 34.02
C LYS A 319 11.25 -23.84 33.81
N SER A 320 10.77 -23.48 32.62
CA SER A 320 10.32 -22.12 32.27
C SER A 320 9.22 -22.14 31.21
N ASP A 321 8.67 -20.96 30.91
CA ASP A 321 7.51 -20.54 30.07
C ASP A 321 7.36 -21.12 28.63
N LEU A 322 8.01 -22.25 28.33
CA LEU A 322 8.00 -22.95 27.05
C LEU A 322 7.29 -24.30 27.17
N GLU A 323 6.42 -24.58 26.21
CA GLU A 323 5.63 -25.80 26.09
C GLU A 323 6.26 -26.75 25.06
N ARG A 324 6.23 -28.04 25.35
CA ARG A 324 6.68 -29.09 24.42
C ARG A 324 5.59 -29.36 23.39
N VAL A 325 5.89 -29.17 22.11
CA VAL A 325 4.94 -29.33 21.01
C VAL A 325 5.42 -30.41 20.04
N LEU A 326 4.51 -31.26 19.60
CA LEU A 326 4.65 -32.18 18.48
C LEU A 326 3.66 -31.81 17.39
N PHE A 327 4.17 -31.45 16.22
CA PHE A 327 3.40 -31.32 15.00
C PHE A 327 3.20 -32.70 14.36
N GLU A 328 1.95 -33.04 14.08
CA GLU A 328 1.54 -34.21 13.29
C GLU A 328 0.91 -33.68 12.00
N ILE A 329 1.55 -33.96 10.86
CA ILE A 329 1.24 -33.34 9.58
C ILE A 329 0.84 -34.39 8.57
N ASP A 330 -0.36 -34.24 8.01
CA ASP A 330 -0.82 -35.03 6.87
C ASP A 330 -0.51 -34.25 5.58
N ALA A 331 0.39 -34.78 4.75
CA ALA A 331 0.90 -34.10 3.56
C ALA A 331 0.58 -34.91 2.29
N ASP A 332 -0.34 -34.41 1.46
CA ASP A 332 -0.65 -35.00 0.15
C ASP A 332 0.15 -34.28 -0.95
N PRO A 333 1.04 -34.99 -1.67
CA PRO A 333 1.82 -34.38 -2.75
C PRO A 333 0.96 -33.89 -3.92
N LYS A 334 -0.28 -34.38 -4.09
CA LYS A 334 -1.20 -33.89 -5.15
C LYS A 334 -1.66 -32.46 -4.90
N ILE A 335 -1.69 -32.04 -3.65
CA ILE A 335 -2.11 -30.70 -3.22
C ILE A 335 -0.92 -29.73 -3.30
N ALA A 336 0.31 -30.21 -3.14
CA ALA A 336 1.54 -29.42 -3.17
C ALA A 336 1.98 -29.00 -4.61
N THR A 337 1.14 -28.23 -5.32
CA THR A 337 1.38 -27.84 -6.72
C THR A 337 2.36 -26.68 -6.87
N THR A 338 2.36 -25.74 -5.92
CA THR A 338 3.16 -24.50 -5.99
C THR A 338 4.33 -24.48 -5.01
N LYS A 339 4.23 -25.25 -3.91
CA LYS A 339 5.27 -25.39 -2.90
C LYS A 339 5.52 -26.87 -2.62
N PRO A 340 6.56 -27.46 -3.22
CA PRO A 340 6.82 -28.88 -3.10
C PRO A 340 7.34 -29.23 -1.70
N PHE A 341 7.22 -30.50 -1.35
CA PHE A 341 7.94 -31.12 -0.25
C PHE A 341 8.46 -32.47 -0.73
N ALA A 342 9.58 -32.92 -0.18
CA ALA A 342 10.18 -34.19 -0.57
C ALA A 342 10.87 -34.88 0.60
N ASP A 343 10.95 -36.21 0.50
CA ASP A 343 11.89 -36.99 1.28
C ASP A 343 13.29 -36.73 0.75
N ILE A 344 14.12 -36.09 1.56
CA ILE A 344 15.46 -35.67 1.19
C ILE A 344 16.55 -36.60 1.71
N SER A 345 16.19 -37.70 2.38
CA SER A 345 17.16 -38.60 3.03
C SER A 345 18.28 -39.06 2.09
N LYS A 346 17.97 -39.40 0.83
CA LYS A 346 18.99 -39.87 -0.13
C LYS A 346 19.92 -38.77 -0.65
N HIS A 347 19.61 -37.51 -0.37
CA HIS A 347 20.28 -36.33 -0.91
C HIS A 347 20.73 -35.36 0.20
N SER A 348 20.46 -35.69 1.46
CA SER A 348 20.93 -34.96 2.63
C SER A 348 22.34 -35.41 3.02
N TYR A 349 23.00 -34.60 3.84
CA TYR A 349 24.25 -34.97 4.51
C TYR A 349 24.06 -36.11 5.53
N PHE A 350 22.83 -36.26 6.06
CA PHE A 350 22.45 -37.26 7.06
C PHE A 350 21.41 -38.23 6.48
N PRO A 351 21.84 -39.25 5.71
CA PRO A 351 20.90 -40.07 4.94
C PRO A 351 20.01 -41.00 5.76
N ASP A 352 20.36 -41.23 7.02
CA ASP A 352 19.63 -42.14 7.90
C ASP A 352 18.48 -41.46 8.66
N GLU A 353 18.33 -40.12 8.57
CA GLU A 353 17.37 -39.36 9.40
C GLU A 353 15.92 -39.43 8.90
N SER A 354 15.64 -40.09 7.76
CA SER A 354 14.29 -40.20 7.19
C SER A 354 13.59 -38.84 7.06
N GLU A 355 14.36 -37.82 6.67
CA GLU A 355 13.98 -36.41 6.69
C GLU A 355 13.09 -36.04 5.50
N VAL A 356 12.01 -35.32 5.78
CA VAL A 356 11.10 -34.73 4.79
C VAL A 356 11.13 -33.21 4.96
N LEU A 357 11.46 -32.51 3.88
CA LEU A 357 11.65 -31.06 3.87
C LEU A 357 10.52 -30.38 3.10
N PHE A 358 9.85 -29.42 3.73
CA PHE A 358 8.85 -28.56 3.11
C PHE A 358 9.45 -27.22 2.69
N MET A 359 9.01 -26.71 1.54
CA MET A 359 9.44 -25.42 1.03
C MET A 359 8.93 -24.26 1.90
N ILE A 360 9.69 -23.17 1.97
CA ILE A 360 9.28 -21.94 2.67
C ILE A 360 7.90 -21.46 2.20
N GLY A 361 7.08 -21.00 3.15
CA GLY A 361 5.73 -20.50 2.87
C GLY A 361 4.70 -21.60 2.61
N SER A 362 5.02 -22.87 2.94
CA SER A 362 4.05 -23.96 2.91
C SER A 362 2.85 -23.63 3.82
N ILE A 363 1.65 -23.86 3.30
CA ILE A 363 0.38 -23.50 3.95
C ILE A 363 -0.22 -24.76 4.55
N PHE A 364 -0.69 -24.67 5.79
CA PHE A 364 -1.33 -25.76 6.49
C PHE A 364 -2.67 -25.30 7.08
N ARG A 365 -3.66 -26.19 7.08
CA ARG A 365 -4.87 -26.00 7.88
C ARG A 365 -4.65 -26.57 9.27
N LEU A 366 -4.97 -25.78 10.29
CA LEU A 366 -4.86 -26.20 11.67
C LEU A 366 -6.10 -27.01 12.07
N ASN A 367 -5.94 -28.30 12.29
CA ASN A 367 -7.08 -29.20 12.51
C ASN A 367 -7.48 -29.31 13.98
N ASN A 368 -6.48 -29.49 14.86
CA ASN A 368 -6.73 -29.73 16.28
C ASN A 368 -5.45 -29.50 17.10
N ILE A 369 -5.59 -29.01 18.33
CA ILE A 369 -4.52 -28.91 19.31
C ILE A 369 -4.97 -29.57 20.61
N LYS A 370 -4.24 -30.58 21.08
CA LYS A 370 -4.56 -31.30 22.32
C LYS A 370 -3.32 -31.56 23.17
N ARG A 371 -3.45 -31.59 24.49
CA ARG A 371 -2.36 -32.02 25.38
C ARG A 371 -2.47 -33.51 25.66
N ASN A 372 -1.37 -34.26 25.53
CA ASN A 372 -1.31 -35.66 25.92
C ASN A 372 -0.90 -35.82 27.39
N GLY A 373 -1.12 -37.01 27.97
CA GLY A 373 -0.76 -37.36 29.35
C GLY A 373 0.72 -37.14 29.70
N ASP A 374 1.61 -37.20 28.71
CA ASP A 374 3.06 -36.96 28.86
C ASP A 374 3.44 -35.45 28.87
N GLN A 375 2.48 -34.56 29.12
CA GLN A 375 2.61 -33.09 29.12
C GLN A 375 3.00 -32.45 27.77
N ILE A 376 2.99 -33.20 26.67
CA ILE A 376 3.28 -32.71 25.30
C ILE A 376 1.99 -32.26 24.60
N TRP A 377 2.01 -31.08 23.98
CA TRP A 377 0.96 -30.60 23.10
C TRP A 377 1.12 -31.18 21.70
N ILE A 378 0.05 -31.75 21.16
CA ILE A 378 -0.01 -32.31 19.82
C ILE A 378 -0.81 -31.36 18.95
N ILE A 379 -0.16 -30.82 17.92
CA ILE A 379 -0.76 -29.95 16.90
C ILE A 379 -0.96 -30.78 15.64
N LYS A 380 -2.22 -31.04 15.28
CA LYS A 380 -2.57 -31.73 14.04
C LYS A 380 -2.86 -30.71 12.95
N MET A 381 -2.24 -30.89 11.80
CA MET A 381 -2.46 -30.02 10.64
C MET A 381 -2.36 -30.77 9.32
N THR A 382 -3.00 -30.24 8.29
CA THR A 382 -3.00 -30.82 6.94
C THR A 382 -2.43 -29.82 5.95
N LEU A 383 -1.58 -30.31 5.03
CA LEU A 383 -1.03 -29.47 3.96
C LEU A 383 -2.14 -28.98 3.03
N CYS A 384 -2.13 -27.69 2.72
CA CYS A 384 -3.08 -27.03 1.83
C CYS A 384 -2.39 -26.44 0.61
N ASN A 385 -3.17 -26.15 -0.43
CA ASN A 385 -2.70 -25.41 -1.60
C ASN A 385 -3.19 -23.96 -1.57
N ASP A 386 -2.58 -23.14 -2.40
CA ASP A 386 -2.97 -21.75 -2.63
C ASP A 386 -4.22 -21.59 -3.52
N ASN A 387 -4.83 -22.71 -3.94
CA ASN A 387 -6.02 -22.76 -4.79
C ASN A 387 -7.32 -23.11 -4.04
N GLU A 388 -7.26 -23.34 -2.72
CA GLU A 388 -8.43 -23.50 -1.86
C GLU A 388 -9.33 -22.28 -1.98
N HIS A 389 -10.65 -22.47 -2.00
CA HIS A 389 -11.62 -21.40 -2.31
C HIS A 389 -11.38 -20.11 -1.50
N ASP A 390 -11.07 -20.26 -0.21
CA ASP A 390 -10.89 -19.16 0.74
C ASP A 390 -9.57 -18.40 0.56
N LEU A 391 -8.52 -19.08 0.06
CA LEU A 391 -7.20 -18.49 -0.18
C LEU A 391 -7.05 -17.97 -1.60
N LYS A 392 -7.72 -18.64 -2.55
CA LYS A 392 -7.58 -18.41 -3.98
C LYS A 392 -7.93 -17.00 -4.37
N GLN A 393 -9.04 -16.45 -3.88
CA GLN A 393 -9.47 -15.10 -4.28
C GLN A 393 -8.47 -14.04 -3.83
N VAL A 394 -8.00 -14.12 -2.57
CA VAL A 394 -7.08 -13.14 -1.99
C VAL A 394 -5.69 -13.25 -2.60
N LEU A 395 -5.17 -14.48 -2.74
CA LEU A 395 -3.85 -14.70 -3.34
C LEU A 395 -3.86 -14.43 -4.85
N MET A 396 -4.94 -14.77 -5.58
CA MET A 396 -5.04 -14.43 -7.01
C MET A 396 -5.17 -12.92 -7.22
N TYR A 397 -5.95 -12.21 -6.40
CA TYR A 397 -6.04 -10.76 -6.50
C TYR A 397 -4.66 -10.11 -6.34
N MET A 398 -3.90 -10.51 -5.32
CA MET A 398 -2.57 -9.96 -5.06
C MET A 398 -1.53 -10.41 -6.10
N LYS A 399 -1.58 -11.66 -6.56
CA LYS A 399 -0.73 -12.15 -7.65
C LYS A 399 -1.05 -11.43 -8.97
N GLN A 400 -2.31 -11.11 -9.26
CA GLN A 400 -2.69 -10.35 -10.47
C GLN A 400 -2.15 -8.92 -10.47
N GLN A 401 -1.95 -8.31 -9.31
CA GLN A 401 -1.26 -7.01 -9.22
C GLN A 401 0.24 -7.11 -9.55
N ILE A 402 0.82 -8.31 -9.51
CA ILE A 402 2.27 -8.56 -9.59
C ILE A 402 2.67 -9.31 -10.86
N GLU A 403 1.79 -10.15 -11.41
CA GLU A 403 2.04 -11.06 -12.54
C GLU A 403 1.86 -10.40 -13.93
N ASN A 404 1.47 -9.14 -14.00
CA ASN A 404 1.30 -8.43 -15.27
C ASN A 404 2.63 -7.93 -15.88
N GLU A 405 3.76 -8.04 -15.17
CA GLU A 405 5.10 -7.66 -15.63
C GLU A 405 6.12 -8.80 -15.41
N GLU A 406 7.22 -8.83 -16.17
CA GLU A 406 8.34 -9.75 -15.89
C GLU A 406 8.91 -9.43 -14.51
N ILE A 407 8.91 -10.42 -13.60
CA ILE A 407 9.36 -10.23 -12.21
C ILE A 407 10.81 -9.77 -12.17
N ASN A 408 11.01 -8.54 -11.69
CA ASN A 408 12.30 -7.87 -11.63
C ASN A 408 12.46 -7.08 -10.32
N LEU A 409 13.60 -6.39 -10.16
CA LEU A 409 13.90 -5.64 -8.93
C LEU A 409 12.90 -4.51 -8.63
N ARG A 410 12.23 -3.95 -9.65
CA ARG A 410 11.15 -2.97 -9.47
C ARG A 410 9.93 -3.65 -8.87
N THR A 411 9.54 -4.83 -9.37
CA THR A 411 8.46 -5.63 -8.78
C THR A 411 8.74 -5.96 -7.32
N LEU A 412 9.97 -6.37 -6.99
CA LEU A 412 10.39 -6.60 -5.61
C LEU A 412 10.28 -5.32 -4.77
N GLY A 413 10.77 -4.18 -5.29
CA GLY A 413 10.66 -2.89 -4.62
C GLY A 413 9.20 -2.51 -4.32
N ASN A 414 8.29 -2.71 -5.27
CA ASN A 414 6.87 -2.44 -5.09
C ASN A 414 6.23 -3.37 -4.04
N VAL A 415 6.54 -4.67 -4.03
CA VAL A 415 6.05 -5.59 -2.99
C VAL A 415 6.53 -5.15 -1.62
N LEU A 416 7.81 -4.76 -1.50
CA LEU A 416 8.38 -4.29 -0.24
C LEU A 416 7.79 -2.95 0.21
N TRP A 417 7.48 -2.08 -0.75
CA TRP A 417 6.78 -0.83 -0.50
C TRP A 417 5.39 -1.09 0.08
N GLU A 418 4.58 -1.96 -0.54
CA GLU A 418 3.25 -2.33 -0.04
C GLU A 418 3.31 -3.04 1.33
N MET A 419 4.42 -3.74 1.62
CA MET A 419 4.70 -4.30 2.95
C MET A 419 5.12 -3.25 4.01
N GLY A 420 5.25 -1.98 3.65
CA GLY A 420 5.73 -0.89 4.51
C GLY A 420 7.25 -0.94 4.78
N LYS A 421 8.02 -1.69 3.99
CA LYS A 421 9.49 -1.83 4.10
C LYS A 421 10.20 -0.80 3.21
N PHE A 422 9.96 0.48 3.46
CA PHE A 422 10.39 1.58 2.59
C PHE A 422 11.90 1.64 2.34
N ASP A 423 12.74 1.41 3.36
CA ASP A 423 14.20 1.38 3.22
C ASP A 423 14.68 0.29 2.24
N LEU A 424 14.08 -0.89 2.33
CA LEU A 424 14.42 -2.00 1.45
C LEU A 424 13.88 -1.75 0.04
N ALA A 425 12.66 -1.23 -0.09
CA ALA A 425 12.10 -0.85 -1.39
C ALA A 425 12.99 0.17 -2.12
N GLU A 426 13.40 1.24 -1.42
CA GLU A 426 14.37 2.23 -1.94
C GLU A 426 15.69 1.58 -2.36
N LYS A 427 16.26 0.73 -1.50
CA LYS A 427 17.50 -0.01 -1.79
C LYS A 427 17.41 -0.79 -3.10
N TYR A 428 16.29 -1.47 -3.36
CA TYR A 428 16.11 -2.26 -4.57
C TYR A 428 15.77 -1.43 -5.82
N PHE A 429 15.04 -0.33 -5.68
CA PHE A 429 14.86 0.63 -6.77
C PHE A 429 16.19 1.26 -7.20
N ILE A 430 17.01 1.69 -6.24
CA ILE A 430 18.36 2.22 -6.51
C ILE A 430 19.27 1.14 -7.11
N ARG A 431 19.18 -0.11 -6.61
CA ARG A 431 19.94 -1.23 -7.18
C ARG A 431 19.59 -1.45 -8.65
N LEU A 432 18.31 -1.42 -8.99
CA LEU A 432 17.87 -1.52 -10.39
C LEU A 432 18.35 -0.34 -11.22
N LEU A 433 18.19 0.88 -10.70
CA LEU A 433 18.63 2.10 -11.38
C LEU A 433 20.11 2.04 -11.78
N LYS A 434 20.98 1.51 -10.90
CA LYS A 434 22.42 1.32 -11.19
C LYS A 434 22.72 0.25 -12.24
N GLN A 435 21.80 -0.67 -12.49
CA GLN A 435 21.95 -1.76 -13.47
C GLN A 435 21.43 -1.37 -14.86
N LEU A 436 20.64 -0.31 -14.96
CA LEU A 436 20.06 0.13 -16.22
C LEU A 436 21.06 0.99 -17.02
N PRO A 437 21.09 0.86 -18.36
CA PRO A 437 21.77 1.81 -19.25
C PRO A 437 21.27 3.24 -19.04
N SER A 438 22.13 4.24 -19.21
CA SER A 438 21.81 5.66 -18.97
C SER A 438 20.72 6.24 -19.87
N ASP A 439 20.27 5.52 -20.90
CA ASP A 439 19.20 5.88 -21.84
C ASP A 439 17.93 5.00 -21.66
N ASP A 440 17.92 4.10 -20.67
CA ASP A 440 16.81 3.17 -20.50
C ASP A 440 15.54 3.89 -20.01
N PRO A 441 14.39 3.72 -20.71
CA PRO A 441 13.15 4.41 -20.37
C PRO A 441 12.60 4.07 -18.98
N LEU A 442 13.03 2.97 -18.36
CA LEU A 442 12.62 2.57 -17.01
C LEU A 442 13.12 3.56 -15.93
N HIS A 443 14.16 4.36 -16.22
CA HIS A 443 14.61 5.46 -15.36
C HIS A 443 13.48 6.41 -14.98
N ILE A 444 12.58 6.72 -15.92
CA ILE A 444 11.42 7.59 -15.68
C ILE A 444 10.57 7.03 -14.55
N SER A 445 10.16 5.77 -14.69
CA SER A 445 9.32 5.11 -13.70
C SER A 445 10.02 4.95 -12.34
N LEU A 446 11.34 4.68 -12.33
CA LEU A 446 12.09 4.50 -11.09
C LEU A 446 12.34 5.81 -10.34
N TYR A 447 12.58 6.91 -11.04
CA TYR A 447 12.67 8.23 -10.41
C TYR A 447 11.33 8.67 -9.83
N GLU A 448 10.22 8.37 -10.51
CA GLU A 448 8.88 8.60 -9.98
C GLU A 448 8.60 7.75 -8.74
N ASP A 449 8.93 6.44 -8.77
CA ASP A 449 8.75 5.52 -7.65
C ASP A 449 9.60 5.95 -6.43
N LEU A 450 10.87 6.33 -6.65
CA LEU A 450 11.79 6.84 -5.62
C LEU A 450 11.33 8.19 -5.03
N GLY A 451 10.81 9.09 -5.87
CA GLY A 451 10.25 10.36 -5.42
C GLY A 451 9.02 10.17 -4.52
N LYS A 452 8.07 9.32 -4.94
CA LYS A 452 6.88 8.99 -4.15
C LYS A 452 7.26 8.31 -2.83
N LEU A 453 8.19 7.37 -2.87
CA LEU A 453 8.65 6.68 -1.66
C LEU A 453 9.34 7.64 -0.68
N ALA A 454 10.20 8.54 -1.16
CA ALA A 454 10.85 9.56 -0.32
C ALA A 454 9.83 10.51 0.30
N SER A 455 8.79 10.92 -0.45
CA SER A 455 7.69 11.75 0.05
C SER A 455 6.90 11.04 1.17
N GLN A 456 6.57 9.76 1.00
CA GLN A 456 5.84 8.99 2.02
C GLN A 456 6.65 8.77 3.31
N ARG A 457 7.99 8.82 3.24
CA ARG A 457 8.87 8.78 4.40
C ARG A 457 9.07 10.14 5.08
N GLY A 458 8.52 11.22 4.53
CA GLY A 458 8.77 12.59 4.98
C GLY A 458 10.16 13.15 4.58
N ALA A 459 10.88 12.49 3.66
CA ALA A 459 12.18 12.92 3.15
C ALA A 459 12.02 13.79 1.89
N TYR A 460 11.39 14.96 2.06
CA TYR A 460 10.93 15.80 0.95
C TYR A 460 12.06 16.35 0.06
N ASP A 461 13.22 16.70 0.63
CA ASP A 461 14.40 17.12 -0.14
C ASP A 461 14.89 16.03 -1.09
N MET A 462 14.82 14.78 -0.64
CA MET A 462 15.20 13.63 -1.45
C MET A 462 14.15 13.36 -2.54
N SER A 463 12.87 13.55 -2.23
CA SER A 463 11.78 13.51 -3.23
C SER A 463 12.00 14.54 -4.34
N MET A 464 12.35 15.79 -3.98
CA MET A 464 12.65 16.84 -4.95
C MET A 464 13.88 16.52 -5.80
N LYS A 465 14.94 15.96 -5.21
CA LYS A 465 16.13 15.51 -5.96
C LYS A 465 15.77 14.43 -6.99
N TRP A 466 14.90 13.48 -6.65
CA TRP A 466 14.46 12.45 -7.60
C TRP A 466 13.58 13.04 -8.71
N ARG A 467 12.68 13.98 -8.39
CA ARG A 467 11.88 14.72 -9.39
C ARG A 467 12.76 15.55 -10.32
N GLN A 468 13.81 16.20 -9.81
CA GLN A 468 14.75 16.94 -10.65
C GLN A 468 15.51 16.03 -11.62
N LYS A 469 16.00 14.87 -11.14
CA LYS A 469 16.62 13.85 -12.00
C LYS A 469 15.68 13.33 -13.08
N LEU A 470 14.39 13.17 -12.76
CA LEU A 470 13.36 12.78 -13.73
C LEU A 470 13.22 13.81 -14.85
N LEU A 471 13.19 15.11 -14.52
CA LEU A 471 13.07 16.20 -15.51
C LEU A 471 14.30 16.25 -16.41
N THR A 472 15.50 16.28 -15.83
CA THR A 472 16.77 16.30 -16.59
C THR A 472 16.86 15.10 -17.55
N PHE A 473 16.48 13.90 -17.09
CA PHE A 473 16.49 12.70 -17.93
C PHE A 473 15.51 12.77 -19.10
N LYS A 474 14.33 13.38 -18.90
CA LYS A 474 13.34 13.58 -19.97
C LYS A 474 13.87 14.57 -21.02
N GLU A 475 14.49 15.68 -20.59
CA GLU A 475 15.07 16.70 -21.47
C GLU A 475 16.22 16.16 -22.33
N GLU A 476 17.16 15.43 -21.72
CA GLU A 476 18.32 14.85 -22.42
C GLU A 476 17.89 13.83 -23.49
N ASN A 477 16.88 13.01 -23.20
CA ASN A 477 16.36 12.03 -24.16
C ASN A 477 15.53 12.68 -25.29
N LEU A 478 14.79 13.76 -25.00
CA LEU A 478 14.07 14.56 -26.01
C LEU A 478 15.05 15.19 -27.03
N LEU A 479 16.17 15.72 -26.55
CA LEU A 479 17.24 16.28 -27.38
C LEU A 479 17.94 15.21 -28.24
N ALA A 480 18.16 14.00 -27.70
CA ALA A 480 18.72 12.87 -28.42
C ALA A 480 17.79 12.35 -29.54
N THR A 481 16.48 12.28 -29.30
CA THR A 481 15.49 11.92 -30.33
C THR A 481 15.44 12.95 -31.46
N ASN A 482 15.48 14.25 -31.15
CA ASN A 482 15.48 15.32 -32.15
C ASN A 482 16.76 15.38 -32.99
N ALA A 483 17.91 14.97 -32.43
CA ALA A 483 19.16 14.83 -33.17
C ALA A 483 19.17 13.62 -34.15
N SER A 484 18.42 12.55 -33.84
CA SER A 484 18.27 11.37 -34.71
C SER A 484 17.28 11.56 -35.86
N VAL A 485 16.22 12.35 -35.64
CA VAL A 485 15.18 12.66 -36.65
C VAL A 485 15.71 13.57 -37.76
N ASN A 486 16.69 14.43 -37.47
CA ASN A 486 17.30 15.33 -38.47
C ASN A 486 18.25 14.65 -39.49
N LYS A 487 18.41 13.32 -39.46
CA LYS A 487 19.25 12.58 -40.43
C LYS A 487 18.50 11.67 -41.40
N THR A 488 17.17 11.54 -41.30
CA THR A 488 16.41 10.68 -42.23
C THR A 488 15.06 11.27 -42.64
N ASN A 489 15.06 12.51 -43.13
CA ASN A 489 13.97 12.96 -44.01
C ASN A 489 14.17 12.38 -45.41
N ASN A 490 13.48 11.28 -45.70
CA ASN A 490 12.91 10.96 -47.02
C ASN A 490 12.09 9.66 -46.96
N SER A 491 10.76 9.76 -46.86
CA SER A 491 9.75 9.07 -47.69
C SER A 491 8.41 8.84 -46.96
N ILE A 492 7.38 9.53 -47.47
CA ILE A 492 6.02 9.06 -47.89
C ILE A 492 5.25 8.06 -47.01
N ASP A 493 4.04 8.50 -46.62
CA ASP A 493 2.77 7.78 -46.41
C ASP A 493 2.78 6.29 -45.99
N GLU A 494 2.33 6.01 -44.76
CA GLU A 494 1.50 4.83 -44.48
C GLU A 494 0.21 5.26 -43.76
N PRO A 495 -0.99 5.10 -44.37
CA PRO A 495 -2.25 5.31 -43.67
C PRO A 495 -2.66 4.07 -42.87
N ASN A 496 -3.23 4.31 -41.69
CA ASN A 496 -4.04 3.37 -40.90
C ASN A 496 -3.34 2.14 -40.29
N LYS A 497 -2.43 2.33 -39.33
CA LYS A 497 -2.15 1.30 -38.31
C LYS A 497 -3.02 1.53 -37.07
N MET A 498 -3.82 0.52 -36.73
CA MET A 498 -4.61 0.49 -35.50
C MET A 498 -3.66 0.30 -34.32
N HIS A 499 -3.42 1.34 -33.53
CA HIS A 499 -2.65 1.26 -32.30
C HIS A 499 -3.56 0.78 -31.15
N VAL A 500 -3.21 -0.37 -30.58
CA VAL A 500 -3.84 -0.89 -29.36
C VAL A 500 -2.81 -0.80 -28.24
N ALA A 501 -3.09 0.02 -27.23
CA ALA A 501 -2.32 0.02 -25.99
C ALA A 501 -2.76 -1.19 -25.14
N PRO A 502 -1.84 -2.04 -24.64
CA PRO A 502 -2.19 -3.11 -23.74
C PRO A 502 -2.63 -2.51 -22.39
N HIS A 503 -3.83 -2.83 -21.93
CA HIS A 503 -4.34 -2.41 -20.62
C HIS A 503 -4.70 -3.63 -19.75
N SER A 504 -4.37 -3.57 -18.46
CA SER A 504 -4.77 -4.54 -17.44
C SER A 504 -6.25 -4.32 -17.09
N GLY A 505 -7.10 -5.28 -17.48
CA GLY A 505 -8.53 -5.25 -17.12
C GLY A 505 -9.42 -6.19 -17.94
N TYR A 506 -9.04 -6.50 -19.19
CA TYR A 506 -9.67 -7.55 -19.98
C TYR A 506 -8.60 -8.42 -20.67
N SER A 507 -8.43 -9.65 -20.20
CA SER A 507 -7.64 -10.65 -20.92
C SER A 507 -8.50 -11.27 -22.01
N ILE A 508 -8.48 -10.71 -23.22
CA ILE A 508 -8.76 -11.51 -24.43
C ILE A 508 -7.54 -12.42 -24.59
N LYS A 509 -7.56 -13.56 -23.90
CA LYS A 509 -6.46 -14.52 -23.68
C LYS A 509 -5.63 -14.93 -24.90
N LYS A 510 -6.07 -14.62 -26.13
CA LYS A 510 -5.30 -14.80 -27.38
C LYS A 510 -5.67 -13.71 -28.38
N THR A 511 -5.22 -12.47 -28.18
CA THR A 511 -5.51 -11.30 -29.03
C THR A 511 -5.30 -11.62 -30.52
N LYS A 512 -4.21 -12.31 -30.89
CA LYS A 512 -3.98 -12.79 -32.27
C LYS A 512 -5.01 -13.82 -32.76
N LYS A 513 -5.38 -14.83 -31.96
CA LYS A 513 -6.38 -15.83 -32.39
C LYS A 513 -7.80 -15.27 -32.41
N PHE A 514 -8.13 -14.36 -31.50
CA PHE A 514 -9.41 -13.65 -31.49
C PHE A 514 -9.52 -12.72 -32.71
N ILE A 515 -8.47 -11.96 -33.02
CA ILE A 515 -8.41 -11.09 -34.22
C ILE A 515 -8.42 -11.93 -35.50
N ILE A 516 -7.70 -13.05 -35.57
CA ILE A 516 -7.74 -13.97 -36.73
C ILE A 516 -9.12 -14.64 -36.87
N LYS A 517 -9.78 -15.00 -35.77
CA LYS A 517 -11.04 -15.76 -35.75
C LYS A 517 -12.30 -14.90 -35.88
N TYR A 518 -12.31 -13.71 -35.30
CA TYR A 518 -13.49 -12.83 -35.19
C TYR A 518 -13.26 -11.42 -35.73
N GLY A 519 -12.00 -11.02 -35.98
CA GLY A 519 -11.68 -9.70 -36.56
C GLY A 519 -12.31 -9.46 -37.93
N PRO A 520 -12.32 -10.43 -38.86
CA PRO A 520 -13.05 -10.30 -40.12
C PRO A 520 -14.57 -10.22 -39.91
N TYR A 521 -15.13 -10.96 -38.94
CA TYR A 521 -16.56 -10.94 -38.63
C TYR A 521 -17.02 -9.58 -38.06
N LEU A 522 -16.26 -9.02 -37.12
CA LEU A 522 -16.48 -7.67 -36.57
C LEU A 522 -16.36 -6.60 -37.66
N ARG A 523 -15.34 -6.71 -38.52
CA ARG A 523 -15.13 -5.76 -39.62
C ARG A 523 -16.28 -5.80 -40.63
N THR A 524 -16.69 -6.98 -41.06
CA THR A 524 -17.80 -7.14 -42.03
C THR A 524 -19.15 -6.74 -41.43
N THR A 525 -19.39 -7.04 -40.15
CA THR A 525 -20.62 -6.62 -39.45
C THR A 525 -20.69 -5.11 -39.34
N LEU A 526 -19.60 -4.45 -38.95
CA LEU A 526 -19.53 -2.98 -38.87
C LEU A 526 -19.69 -2.32 -40.25
N GLN A 527 -19.13 -2.90 -41.31
CA GLN A 527 -19.31 -2.42 -42.69
C GLN A 527 -20.77 -2.58 -43.18
N ILE A 528 -21.43 -3.70 -42.86
CA ILE A 528 -22.83 -3.93 -43.21
C ILE A 528 -23.76 -2.98 -42.44
N VAL A 529 -23.52 -2.80 -41.13
CA VAL A 529 -24.27 -1.84 -40.29
C VAL A 529 -24.12 -0.42 -40.81
N GLN A 530 -22.91 -0.02 -41.24
CA GLN A 530 -22.65 1.30 -41.83
C GLN A 530 -23.38 1.54 -43.16
N VAL A 531 -23.50 0.51 -44.01
CA VAL A 531 -24.24 0.61 -45.28
C VAL A 531 -25.76 0.64 -45.05
N LEU A 532 -26.25 -0.09 -44.04
CA LEU A 532 -27.67 -0.18 -43.72
C LEU A 532 -28.19 1.04 -42.94
N SER A 533 -27.40 1.60 -42.02
CA SER A 533 -27.77 2.80 -41.27
C SER A 533 -27.87 4.04 -42.17
N LYS A 534 -27.07 4.11 -43.24
CA LYS A 534 -27.08 5.21 -44.22
C LYS A 534 -28.23 5.18 -45.23
N ARG A 535 -29.02 4.09 -45.33
CA ARG A 535 -30.14 3.99 -46.28
C ARG A 535 -31.51 4.41 -45.74
N GLY A 536 -31.58 4.94 -44.50
CA GLY A 536 -32.72 5.70 -43.99
C GLY A 536 -34.11 5.19 -44.42
N SER A 537 -34.66 4.26 -43.64
CA SER A 537 -36.02 3.71 -43.77
C SER A 537 -36.27 2.70 -44.91
N PHE A 538 -36.89 1.57 -44.52
CA PHE A 538 -37.20 0.36 -45.29
C PHE A 538 -35.98 -0.51 -45.69
N VAL A 539 -35.79 -1.66 -45.03
CA VAL A 539 -35.95 -3.04 -45.57
C VAL A 539 -35.59 -4.06 -44.45
N ILE A 540 -36.50 -4.31 -43.51
CA ILE A 540 -36.39 -5.40 -42.50
C ILE A 540 -36.30 -6.81 -43.15
N PRO A 541 -36.96 -7.12 -44.29
CA PRO A 541 -36.90 -8.47 -44.88
C PRO A 541 -35.55 -8.87 -45.48
N GLN A 542 -34.73 -7.93 -45.96
CA GLN A 542 -33.41 -8.24 -46.54
C GLN A 542 -32.34 -8.44 -45.46
N LEU A 543 -32.48 -7.79 -44.30
CA LEU A 543 -31.66 -8.04 -43.12
C LEU A 543 -31.74 -9.49 -42.64
N ASN A 544 -32.93 -10.09 -42.65
CA ASN A 544 -33.11 -11.51 -42.33
C ASN A 544 -32.48 -12.45 -43.37
N ASN A 545 -32.45 -12.07 -44.65
CA ASN A 545 -31.83 -12.87 -45.69
C ASN A 545 -30.30 -12.76 -45.67
N VAL A 546 -29.75 -11.58 -45.37
CA VAL A 546 -28.31 -11.36 -45.17
C VAL A 546 -27.85 -12.03 -43.87
N SER A 547 -28.60 -11.87 -42.79
CA SER A 547 -28.37 -12.57 -41.52
C SER A 547 -28.44 -14.09 -41.68
N LYS A 548 -29.42 -14.62 -42.43
CA LYS A 548 -29.48 -16.06 -42.76
C LYS A 548 -28.32 -16.51 -43.64
N ALA A 549 -27.90 -15.73 -44.64
CA ALA A 549 -26.77 -16.08 -45.49
C ALA A 549 -25.45 -16.07 -44.72
N VAL A 550 -25.25 -15.08 -43.85
CA VAL A 550 -24.10 -14.98 -42.94
C VAL A 550 -24.14 -16.10 -41.90
N GLY A 551 -25.29 -16.36 -41.28
CA GLY A 551 -25.49 -17.46 -40.34
C GLY A 551 -25.25 -18.83 -40.99
N SER A 552 -25.79 -19.08 -42.18
CA SER A 552 -25.58 -20.33 -42.93
C SER A 552 -24.12 -20.49 -43.36
N GLY A 553 -23.44 -19.41 -43.73
CA GLY A 553 -22.01 -19.42 -44.03
C GLY A 553 -21.16 -19.70 -42.79
N VAL A 554 -21.52 -19.12 -41.65
CA VAL A 554 -20.86 -19.37 -40.35
C VAL A 554 -21.10 -20.82 -39.89
N ASP A 555 -22.30 -21.35 -40.00
CA ASP A 555 -22.62 -22.73 -39.62
C ASP A 555 -21.94 -23.77 -40.53
N ALA A 556 -21.81 -23.48 -41.83
CA ALA A 556 -21.05 -24.30 -42.78
C ALA A 556 -19.53 -24.27 -42.50
N ILE A 557 -19.01 -23.16 -41.97
CA ILE A 557 -17.60 -23.00 -41.59
C ILE A 557 -17.30 -23.64 -40.23
N LEU A 558 -18.22 -23.54 -39.26
CA LEU A 558 -18.09 -24.15 -37.94
C LEU A 558 -18.13 -25.69 -37.98
N SER A 559 -18.65 -26.27 -39.06
CA SER A 559 -18.77 -27.72 -39.24
C SER A 559 -17.58 -28.37 -39.95
N THR A 560 -16.57 -27.62 -40.43
CA THR A 560 -15.39 -28.24 -41.09
C THR A 560 -14.06 -27.53 -40.76
N PRO A 561 -12.98 -28.23 -40.35
CA PRO A 561 -11.90 -27.61 -39.56
C PRO A 561 -10.83 -26.83 -40.34
N ASP A 562 -10.81 -26.90 -41.67
CA ASP A 562 -9.73 -26.31 -42.47
C ASP A 562 -10.29 -25.54 -43.66
N ARG A 563 -10.18 -24.20 -43.62
CA ARG A 563 -9.65 -23.35 -44.72
C ARG A 563 -9.88 -21.86 -44.49
N GLN A 564 -8.78 -21.18 -44.19
CA GLN A 564 -8.65 -19.71 -44.23
C GLN A 564 -8.93 -19.12 -45.64
N LYS A 565 -8.76 -19.94 -46.69
CA LYS A 565 -8.89 -19.56 -48.11
C LYS A 565 -10.35 -19.43 -48.59
N GLU A 566 -11.26 -20.23 -48.04
CA GLU A 566 -12.70 -20.12 -48.32
C GLU A 566 -13.32 -18.90 -47.61
N MET A 567 -12.79 -18.57 -46.42
CA MET A 567 -13.13 -17.34 -45.70
C MET A 567 -12.72 -16.08 -46.49
N GLU A 568 -11.52 -16.06 -47.08
CA GLU A 568 -11.06 -14.96 -47.94
C GLU A 568 -11.86 -14.84 -49.25
N GLN A 569 -12.31 -15.95 -49.82
CA GLN A 569 -13.15 -15.93 -51.03
C GLN A 569 -14.57 -15.40 -50.74
N GLN A 570 -15.18 -15.78 -49.61
CA GLN A 570 -16.46 -15.26 -49.17
C GLN A 570 -16.37 -13.78 -48.77
N LEU A 571 -15.31 -13.37 -48.06
CA LEU A 571 -15.02 -11.97 -47.75
C LEU A 571 -14.83 -11.13 -49.02
N ASN A 572 -14.13 -11.64 -50.03
CA ASN A 572 -13.98 -10.97 -51.32
C ASN A 572 -15.28 -10.88 -52.12
N LEU A 573 -16.18 -11.86 -51.99
CA LEU A 573 -17.50 -11.82 -52.63
C LEU A 573 -18.40 -10.78 -51.97
N ILE A 574 -18.37 -10.70 -50.63
CA ILE A 574 -19.09 -9.68 -49.83
C ILE A 574 -18.50 -8.30 -50.10
N GLN A 575 -17.16 -8.17 -50.16
CA GLN A 575 -16.49 -6.92 -50.50
C GLN A 575 -16.82 -6.47 -51.92
N LYS A 576 -16.87 -7.37 -52.92
CA LYS A 576 -17.35 -7.03 -54.28
C LYS A 576 -18.81 -6.59 -54.34
N LEU A 577 -19.66 -7.16 -53.48
CA LEU A 577 -21.06 -6.74 -53.35
C LEU A 577 -21.16 -5.36 -52.68
N LEU A 578 -20.31 -5.07 -51.70
CA LEU A 578 -20.20 -3.77 -51.03
C LEU A 578 -19.57 -2.70 -51.96
N ASP A 579 -18.54 -3.03 -52.73
CA ASP A 579 -17.87 -2.14 -53.69
C ASP A 579 -18.82 -1.75 -54.84
N ARG A 580 -19.76 -2.64 -55.22
CA ARG A 580 -20.86 -2.30 -56.15
C ARG A 580 -21.84 -1.29 -55.56
N VAL A 581 -21.95 -1.21 -54.23
CA VAL A 581 -22.78 -0.24 -53.51
C VAL A 581 -21.99 1.06 -53.22
N ASP A 582 -20.66 0.99 -53.10
CA ASP A 582 -19.76 2.06 -52.66
C ASP A 582 -19.33 3.06 -53.77
N ASN A 583 -19.72 2.85 -55.04
CA ASN A 583 -19.41 3.77 -56.13
C ASN A 583 -20.09 5.15 -56.03
N THR A 584 -20.88 5.42 -54.98
CA THR A 584 -21.56 6.72 -54.78
C THR A 584 -21.09 7.53 -53.58
N LEU A 585 -20.17 7.04 -52.73
CA LEU A 585 -19.85 7.71 -51.45
C LEU A 585 -18.37 7.61 -51.02
N ARG A 586 -17.42 7.90 -51.92
CA ARG A 586 -16.02 8.13 -51.50
C ARG A 586 -15.91 9.46 -50.72
N GLY A 587 -15.51 9.39 -49.45
CA GLY A 587 -14.89 10.52 -48.74
C GLY A 587 -15.47 10.97 -47.40
N VAL A 588 -16.16 10.13 -46.62
CA VAL A 588 -16.69 10.57 -45.30
C VAL A 588 -16.22 9.66 -44.14
N PRO A 589 -15.61 10.21 -43.07
CA PRO A 589 -15.12 9.44 -41.92
C PRO A 589 -16.24 8.86 -41.05
N LEU A 590 -15.90 7.82 -40.28
CA LEU A 590 -16.73 6.91 -39.44
C LEU A 590 -17.40 7.57 -38.21
N GLN A 591 -17.89 8.81 -38.29
CA GLN A 591 -18.27 9.57 -37.08
C GLN A 591 -19.64 9.26 -36.46
N GLU A 592 -20.57 8.55 -37.11
CA GLU A 592 -21.97 8.50 -36.64
C GLU A 592 -22.64 7.12 -36.80
N ALA A 593 -22.27 6.12 -35.99
CA ALA A 593 -23.11 4.93 -35.77
C ALA A 593 -23.57 4.91 -34.32
N ASP A 594 -24.89 4.92 -34.09
CA ASP A 594 -25.51 4.95 -32.75
C ASP A 594 -25.29 3.60 -32.04
N LEU A 595 -24.46 3.60 -30.99
CA LEU A 595 -23.99 2.42 -30.26
C LEU A 595 -25.13 1.62 -29.60
N ARG A 596 -26.32 2.23 -29.41
CA ARG A 596 -27.48 1.59 -28.78
C ARG A 596 -28.03 0.40 -29.58
N GLU A 597 -27.96 0.44 -30.91
CA GLU A 597 -28.44 -0.68 -31.75
C GLU A 597 -27.44 -1.85 -31.79
N VAL A 598 -26.14 -1.55 -31.66
CA VAL A 598 -25.08 -2.57 -31.59
C VAL A 598 -25.10 -3.30 -30.26
N GLU A 599 -25.36 -2.57 -29.18
CA GLU A 599 -25.53 -3.11 -27.83
C GLU A 599 -26.74 -4.06 -27.78
N THR A 600 -27.87 -3.63 -28.35
CA THR A 600 -29.10 -4.46 -28.43
C THR A 600 -28.91 -5.74 -29.23
N TYR A 601 -28.16 -5.70 -30.34
CA TYR A 601 -27.84 -6.88 -31.15
C TYR A 601 -26.95 -7.90 -30.41
N LEU A 602 -25.95 -7.41 -29.66
CA LEU A 602 -25.04 -8.25 -28.88
C LEU A 602 -25.73 -8.86 -27.64
N ASP A 603 -26.65 -8.12 -27.03
CA ASP A 603 -27.40 -8.57 -25.85
C ASP A 603 -28.33 -9.76 -26.17
N VAL A 604 -28.88 -9.79 -27.39
CA VAL A 604 -29.75 -10.88 -27.88
C VAL A 604 -28.95 -12.11 -28.32
N ALA A 605 -27.73 -11.94 -28.82
CA ALA A 605 -26.94 -13.03 -29.40
C ALA A 605 -26.01 -13.76 -28.41
N ASP A 606 -25.58 -13.12 -27.31
CA ASP A 606 -24.51 -13.65 -26.44
C ASP A 606 -24.93 -13.91 -24.98
N ASN A 607 -26.19 -14.32 -24.75
CA ASN A 607 -26.69 -14.79 -23.45
C ASN A 607 -26.37 -13.85 -22.27
N LYS A 608 -26.63 -12.54 -22.41
CA LYS A 608 -26.49 -11.52 -21.35
C LYS A 608 -25.06 -11.28 -20.83
N ARG A 609 -24.01 -11.50 -21.64
CA ARG A 609 -22.66 -11.02 -21.30
C ARG A 609 -22.44 -9.62 -21.91
N SER A 610 -22.47 -8.59 -21.06
CA SER A 610 -22.20 -7.20 -21.44
C SER A 610 -20.70 -6.98 -21.71
N LEU A 611 -20.35 -6.41 -22.86
CA LEU A 611 -19.04 -5.77 -23.06
C LEU A 611 -18.98 -4.54 -22.14
N GLY A 612 -18.09 -4.56 -21.15
CA GLY A 612 -17.95 -3.46 -20.21
C GLY A 612 -17.59 -2.13 -20.89
N ASN A 613 -18.15 -1.05 -20.37
CA ASN A 613 -18.00 0.38 -20.70
C ASN A 613 -16.69 0.74 -21.43
N LEU A 614 -16.78 0.85 -22.76
CA LEU A 614 -15.69 1.22 -23.66
C LEU A 614 -16.06 2.54 -24.37
N TYR A 615 -15.27 3.59 -24.19
CA TYR A 615 -15.54 4.91 -24.79
C TYR A 615 -14.52 5.26 -25.88
N ARG A 616 -14.98 6.02 -26.87
CA ARG A 616 -14.20 6.53 -28.00
C ARG A 616 -13.62 7.91 -27.68
N THR A 617 -12.32 8.10 -27.90
CA THR A 617 -11.68 9.42 -27.93
C THR A 617 -11.05 9.67 -29.29
N ILE A 618 -10.85 10.93 -29.67
CA ILE A 618 -10.18 11.33 -30.90
C ILE A 618 -9.04 12.28 -30.49
N SER A 619 -7.80 12.00 -30.90
CA SER A 619 -6.70 12.95 -30.71
C SER A 619 -6.79 14.11 -31.70
N ASP A 620 -6.06 15.19 -31.46
CA ASP A 620 -6.13 16.43 -32.25
C ASP A 620 -5.72 16.25 -33.73
N ASP A 621 -5.04 15.15 -34.07
CA ASP A 621 -4.70 14.71 -35.42
C ASP A 621 -5.75 13.79 -36.08
N GLY A 622 -6.89 13.57 -35.43
CA GLY A 622 -8.03 12.81 -35.95
C GLY A 622 -7.97 11.29 -35.72
N HIS A 623 -6.98 10.78 -34.97
CA HIS A 623 -6.89 9.36 -34.66
C HIS A 623 -7.84 8.93 -33.55
N VAL A 624 -8.52 7.80 -33.76
CA VAL A 624 -9.53 7.27 -32.83
C VAL A 624 -8.91 6.28 -31.85
N ARG A 625 -9.09 6.50 -30.54
CA ARG A 625 -8.68 5.61 -29.45
C ARG A 625 -9.88 5.13 -28.64
N TRP A 626 -9.75 3.98 -27.99
CA TRP A 626 -10.80 3.37 -27.18
C TRP A 626 -10.25 3.00 -25.79
N VAL A 627 -10.94 3.39 -24.71
CA VAL A 627 -10.41 3.28 -23.32
C VAL A 627 -11.51 2.84 -22.33
N CYS A 628 -11.12 2.13 -21.27
CA CYS A 628 -11.98 1.63 -20.17
C CYS A 628 -11.90 2.55 -18.93
N LEU A 629 -13.06 2.83 -18.31
CA LEU A 629 -13.28 3.90 -17.33
C LEU A 629 -12.48 3.72 -16.02
N GLU A 630 -12.41 2.51 -15.46
CA GLU A 630 -11.80 2.27 -14.13
C GLU A 630 -10.28 2.47 -14.06
N HIS A 631 -9.61 2.62 -15.21
CA HIS A 631 -8.17 2.86 -15.29
C HIS A 631 -7.83 4.32 -15.62
N TYR A 632 -8.82 5.12 -16.02
CA TYR A 632 -8.63 6.54 -16.33
C TYR A 632 -8.40 7.35 -15.04
N ASP A 633 -9.11 6.99 -13.97
CA ASP A 633 -9.14 7.74 -12.71
C ASP A 633 -7.82 7.65 -11.89
N ASP A 634 -7.07 6.55 -11.97
CA ASP A 634 -5.86 6.35 -11.14
C ASP A 634 -4.53 6.73 -11.82
N ILE A 635 -4.43 6.70 -13.17
CA ILE A 635 -3.16 6.90 -13.90
C ILE A 635 -3.12 8.22 -14.71
N SER A 636 -4.24 8.69 -15.25
CA SER A 636 -4.24 9.88 -16.12
C SER A 636 -4.32 11.19 -15.36
N PHE A 637 -5.02 11.22 -14.23
CA PHE A 637 -5.24 12.45 -13.47
C PHE A 637 -3.95 13.05 -12.92
N ASN A 638 -2.96 12.21 -12.56
CA ASN A 638 -1.64 12.67 -12.15
C ASN A 638 -0.69 12.92 -13.33
N ASN A 639 -0.70 12.09 -14.38
CA ASN A 639 0.33 12.15 -15.43
C ASN A 639 0.00 13.05 -16.63
N VAL A 640 -1.28 13.28 -16.93
CA VAL A 640 -1.69 14.19 -18.01
C VAL A 640 -1.68 15.63 -17.51
N THR A 641 -2.19 15.88 -16.31
CA THR A 641 -2.21 17.21 -15.68
C THR A 641 -0.79 17.76 -15.53
N LEU A 642 0.15 16.98 -14.98
CA LEU A 642 1.57 17.38 -14.85
C LEU A 642 2.26 17.64 -16.21
N ARG A 643 1.98 16.84 -17.26
CA ARG A 643 2.54 17.07 -18.60
C ARG A 643 1.94 18.29 -19.31
N TYR A 644 0.70 18.64 -19.01
CA TYR A 644 0.02 19.80 -19.58
C TYR A 644 0.52 21.10 -18.93
N ILE A 645 0.83 21.07 -17.62
CA ILE A 645 1.45 22.17 -16.87
C ILE A 645 2.86 22.46 -17.36
N ASP A 646 3.68 21.42 -17.53
CA ASP A 646 5.06 21.55 -18.04
C ASP A 646 5.10 22.16 -19.47
N GLN A 647 4.06 21.93 -20.28
CA GLN A 647 3.94 22.50 -21.64
C GLN A 647 3.43 23.95 -21.63
N LEU A 648 2.52 24.31 -20.72
CA LEU A 648 1.99 25.69 -20.60
C LEU A 648 3.03 26.65 -20.00
N GLU A 649 3.82 26.20 -19.03
CA GLU A 649 4.92 26.99 -18.45
C GLU A 649 6.07 27.24 -19.46
N ALA A 650 6.29 26.29 -20.38
CA ALA A 650 7.28 26.44 -21.45
C ALA A 650 6.85 27.39 -22.59
N MET A 651 5.56 27.72 -22.70
CA MET A 651 5.00 28.53 -23.79
C MET A 651 4.76 30.01 -23.43
N GLY A 652 5.01 30.42 -22.17
CA GLY A 652 4.98 31.83 -21.76
C GLY A 652 3.59 32.49 -21.78
N GLU A 653 2.51 31.71 -21.83
CA GLU A 653 1.14 32.22 -21.74
C GLU A 653 0.70 32.27 -20.26
N GLN A 654 0.46 33.49 -19.75
CA GLN A 654 -0.26 33.67 -18.49
C GLN A 654 -1.74 33.30 -18.69
N SER A 655 -2.30 32.57 -17.70
CA SER A 655 -3.65 31.95 -17.64
C SER A 655 -3.71 30.59 -18.35
N ILE A 656 -3.93 29.46 -17.67
CA ILE A 656 -5.08 29.08 -16.82
C ILE A 656 -4.57 28.19 -15.67
N LEU A 657 -4.70 28.64 -14.41
CA LEU A 657 -4.33 27.86 -13.22
C LEU A 657 -5.38 26.77 -12.93
N LEU A 658 -4.96 25.50 -12.92
CA LEU A 658 -5.72 24.36 -12.40
C LEU A 658 -5.21 24.01 -10.99
N ASN A 659 -5.89 24.48 -9.94
CA ASN A 659 -5.86 23.98 -8.54
C ASN A 659 -4.57 23.27 -8.06
N HIS A 660 -3.46 24.01 -7.90
CA HIS A 660 -2.20 23.45 -7.39
C HIS A 660 -1.96 23.75 -5.91
N ILE A 661 -2.35 22.80 -5.06
CA ILE A 661 -1.76 22.65 -3.72
C ILE A 661 -0.82 21.45 -3.80
N ASP A 662 0.48 21.68 -4.01
CA ASP A 662 1.48 20.61 -3.98
C ASP A 662 1.45 19.87 -2.63
N ILE A 663 1.88 18.62 -2.63
CA ILE A 663 1.92 17.77 -1.43
C ILE A 663 2.81 18.38 -0.33
N ASN A 664 3.69 19.32 -0.67
CA ASN A 664 4.57 20.04 0.25
C ASN A 664 4.11 21.48 0.55
N THR A 665 2.97 21.94 0.03
CA THR A 665 2.48 23.29 0.28
C THR A 665 2.41 23.53 1.78
N LYS A 666 3.15 24.54 2.23
CA LYS A 666 3.06 25.12 3.56
C LYS A 666 2.34 26.46 3.42
N TRP A 667 1.76 26.91 4.52
CA TRP A 667 1.15 28.22 4.60
C TRP A 667 1.89 29.04 5.62
N LYS A 668 2.03 30.34 5.36
CA LYS A 668 2.52 31.29 6.35
C LYS A 668 1.67 31.16 7.60
N GLN A 669 2.28 31.17 8.78
CA GLN A 669 1.55 30.90 10.02
C GLN A 669 0.74 32.11 10.55
N HIS A 670 0.96 33.29 9.98
CA HIS A 670 0.21 34.51 10.32
C HIS A 670 -0.74 34.86 9.17
N GLY A 671 -2.04 34.87 9.45
CA GLY A 671 -3.08 35.21 8.49
C GLY A 671 -3.26 36.72 8.32
N ILE A 672 -3.79 37.08 7.16
CA ILE A 672 -4.18 38.45 6.81
C ILE A 672 -5.70 38.53 6.92
N THR A 673 -6.20 39.50 7.68
CA THR A 673 -7.66 39.76 7.72
C THR A 673 -8.06 40.47 6.42
N ILE A 674 -8.87 39.80 5.61
CA ILE A 674 -9.27 40.28 4.28
C ILE A 674 -10.72 40.80 4.24
N ALA A 675 -11.55 40.41 5.21
CA ALA A 675 -12.93 40.84 5.34
C ALA A 675 -13.36 40.82 6.80
N GLY A 676 -14.15 41.79 7.21
CA GLY A 676 -14.54 41.99 8.62
C GLY A 676 -13.36 42.44 9.50
N GLY A 677 -13.35 42.01 10.77
CA GLY A 677 -12.32 42.41 11.74
C GLY A 677 -12.52 43.80 12.37
N ASN A 678 -13.51 44.57 11.90
CA ASN A 678 -13.85 45.91 12.42
C ASN A 678 -14.92 45.86 13.53
N ARG A 679 -14.77 44.91 14.45
CA ARG A 679 -15.77 44.51 15.47
C ARG A 679 -17.04 43.90 14.87
N GLN A 680 -17.84 43.28 15.74
CA GLN A 680 -19.17 42.81 15.40
C GLN A 680 -20.08 43.99 15.03
N GLY A 681 -20.78 43.89 13.90
CA GLY A 681 -21.78 44.88 13.49
C GLY A 681 -22.38 44.56 12.13
N ASN A 682 -23.12 45.53 11.57
CA ASN A 682 -23.87 45.38 10.31
C ASN A 682 -23.45 46.38 9.22
N GLN A 683 -22.42 47.19 9.46
CA GLN A 683 -21.83 48.05 8.43
C GLN A 683 -21.19 47.20 7.32
N LEU A 684 -20.85 47.82 6.19
CA LEU A 684 -20.32 47.11 5.02
C LEU A 684 -18.88 46.59 5.22
N ASN A 685 -18.13 47.15 6.16
CA ASN A 685 -16.82 46.66 6.59
C ASN A 685 -16.89 45.75 7.83
N GLN A 686 -18.08 45.36 8.29
CA GLN A 686 -18.32 44.56 9.49
C GLN A 686 -19.06 43.25 9.19
N LEU A 687 -18.78 42.22 9.98
CA LEU A 687 -19.45 40.92 9.92
C LEU A 687 -19.97 40.52 11.31
N SER A 688 -20.95 39.63 11.37
CA SER A 688 -21.59 39.17 12.61
C SER A 688 -21.74 37.64 12.64
N LEU A 689 -20.77 36.98 13.28
CA LEU A 689 -20.56 35.52 13.31
C LEU A 689 -20.66 34.86 11.93
N PRO A 690 -19.83 35.27 10.95
CA PRO A 690 -19.86 34.63 9.63
C PRO A 690 -19.68 33.11 9.76
N GLN A 691 -20.34 32.30 8.93
CA GLN A 691 -20.36 30.83 9.09
C GLN A 691 -19.69 30.08 7.93
N GLY A 692 -20.08 30.42 6.71
CA GLY A 692 -19.64 29.82 5.45
C GLY A 692 -19.11 30.88 4.50
N ILE A 693 -18.24 30.42 3.60
CA ILE A 693 -17.52 31.21 2.61
C ILE A 693 -17.48 30.43 1.30
N TYR A 694 -17.52 31.16 0.18
CA TYR A 694 -17.19 30.65 -1.14
C TYR A 694 -16.22 31.61 -1.81
N VAL A 695 -15.18 31.08 -2.44
CA VAL A 695 -14.18 31.84 -3.18
C VAL A 695 -14.48 31.68 -4.67
N ASP A 696 -14.73 32.79 -5.35
CA ASP A 696 -15.01 32.87 -6.79
C ASP A 696 -13.84 33.57 -7.47
N ASP A 697 -12.86 32.77 -7.88
CA ASP A 697 -11.63 33.28 -8.49
C ASP A 697 -11.86 33.90 -9.87
N ASP A 698 -12.82 33.38 -10.64
CA ASP A 698 -13.20 33.90 -11.96
C ASP A 698 -13.58 35.39 -11.87
N HIS A 699 -14.18 35.79 -10.74
CA HIS A 699 -14.62 37.16 -10.48
C HIS A 699 -13.79 37.87 -9.39
N GLN A 700 -12.69 37.28 -8.93
CA GLN A 700 -11.83 37.79 -7.85
C GLN A 700 -12.61 38.26 -6.62
N THR A 701 -13.53 37.41 -6.16
CA THR A 701 -14.55 37.79 -5.17
C THR A 701 -14.78 36.67 -4.18
N ILE A 702 -14.99 37.00 -2.91
CA ILE A 702 -15.48 36.05 -1.90
C ILE A 702 -16.92 36.36 -1.52
N TYR A 703 -17.73 35.32 -1.39
CA TYR A 703 -19.09 35.41 -0.86
C TYR A 703 -19.11 34.88 0.56
N ILE A 704 -19.61 35.69 1.49
CA ILE A 704 -19.60 35.40 2.93
C ILE A 704 -21.03 35.37 3.43
N THR A 705 -21.37 34.32 4.17
CA THR A 705 -22.64 34.24 4.90
C THR A 705 -22.52 35.01 6.21
N ASP A 706 -23.14 36.17 6.28
CA ASP A 706 -23.14 37.04 7.46
C ASP A 706 -24.33 36.68 8.36
N PHE A 707 -24.16 35.59 9.10
CA PHE A 707 -25.22 34.81 9.74
C PHE A 707 -26.20 35.62 10.60
N TRP A 708 -25.72 36.50 11.47
CA TRP A 708 -26.61 37.27 12.35
C TRP A 708 -27.20 38.52 11.71
N ASN A 709 -26.64 38.95 10.58
CA ASN A 709 -27.18 40.06 9.80
C ASN A 709 -28.12 39.56 8.68
N ASP A 710 -28.38 38.24 8.62
CA ASP A 710 -29.34 37.62 7.70
C ASP A 710 -29.09 38.01 6.22
N ARG A 711 -27.82 37.99 5.81
CA ARG A 711 -27.39 38.44 4.48
C ARG A 711 -26.19 37.66 3.93
N ILE A 712 -26.01 37.71 2.62
CA ILE A 712 -24.77 37.32 1.94
C ILE A 712 -24.03 38.59 1.52
N VAL A 713 -22.75 38.66 1.88
CA VAL A 713 -21.87 39.76 1.53
C VAL A 713 -20.90 39.29 0.46
N GLU A 714 -20.91 39.98 -0.67
CA GLU A 714 -19.88 39.91 -1.70
C GLU A 714 -18.71 40.81 -1.29
N TRP A 715 -17.49 40.31 -1.37
CA TRP A 715 -16.29 41.06 -1.03
C TRP A 715 -15.22 40.86 -2.10
N LYS A 716 -14.94 41.91 -2.88
CA LYS A 716 -13.93 41.88 -3.93
C LYS A 716 -12.53 41.86 -3.34
N TYR A 717 -11.58 41.20 -4.00
CA TYR A 717 -10.20 41.14 -3.53
C TYR A 717 -9.61 42.56 -3.36
N GLY A 718 -9.02 42.82 -2.19
CA GLY A 718 -8.44 44.12 -1.83
C GLY A 718 -9.44 45.21 -1.44
N ALA A 719 -10.75 44.97 -1.46
CA ALA A 719 -11.75 45.95 -1.03
C ALA A 719 -11.75 46.13 0.50
N GLU A 720 -12.03 47.35 0.97
CA GLU A 720 -12.18 47.64 2.41
C GLU A 720 -13.62 47.40 2.91
N ASN A 721 -14.60 47.35 2.00
CA ASN A 721 -16.02 47.20 2.29
C ASN A 721 -16.61 46.15 1.36
N GLY A 722 -17.49 45.30 1.90
CA GLY A 722 -18.31 44.39 1.11
C GLY A 722 -19.58 45.04 0.56
N GLN A 723 -20.29 44.29 -0.28
CA GLN A 723 -21.59 44.64 -0.84
C GLN A 723 -22.61 43.56 -0.48
N VAL A 724 -23.81 43.95 -0.06
CA VAL A 724 -24.89 42.99 0.18
C VAL A 724 -25.48 42.55 -1.16
N VAL A 725 -25.43 41.26 -1.45
CA VAL A 725 -25.91 40.68 -2.73
C VAL A 725 -27.11 39.76 -2.57
N ALA A 726 -27.40 39.30 -1.35
CA ALA A 726 -28.63 38.58 -1.02
C ALA A 726 -29.05 38.84 0.43
N GLY A 727 -30.35 38.90 0.69
CA GLY A 727 -30.89 39.22 2.01
C GLY A 727 -30.63 40.66 2.45
N GLY A 728 -30.45 40.89 3.75
CA GLY A 728 -30.22 42.22 4.32
C GLY A 728 -31.47 43.09 4.51
N ASN A 729 -32.65 42.62 4.07
CA ASN A 729 -33.94 43.29 4.25
C ASN A 729 -34.66 42.85 5.56
N GLY A 730 -33.85 42.56 6.58
CA GLY A 730 -34.29 42.01 7.87
C GLY A 730 -34.55 40.51 7.84
N LYS A 731 -34.55 39.91 9.03
CA LYS A 731 -34.84 38.49 9.26
C LYS A 731 -36.26 38.13 8.79
N GLY A 732 -36.38 37.13 7.93
CA GLY A 732 -37.68 36.60 7.53
C GLY A 732 -37.59 35.61 6.36
N ASN A 733 -38.74 35.21 5.82
CA ASN A 733 -38.86 34.17 4.79
C ASN A 733 -39.41 34.68 3.45
N ARG A 734 -39.59 36.00 3.29
CA ARG A 734 -39.94 36.59 2.00
C ARG A 734 -38.87 36.30 0.95
N SER A 735 -39.19 36.54 -0.32
CA SER A 735 -38.24 36.36 -1.42
C SER A 735 -37.03 37.27 -1.30
N ASP A 736 -37.17 38.45 -0.71
CA ASP A 736 -36.09 39.43 -0.49
C ASP A 736 -35.35 39.26 0.85
N GLN A 737 -35.67 38.22 1.63
CA GLN A 737 -35.16 38.00 2.98
C GLN A 737 -34.48 36.64 3.16
N LEU A 738 -33.52 36.61 4.08
CA LEU A 738 -32.90 35.40 4.61
C LEU A 738 -33.12 35.36 6.13
N ASN A 739 -32.80 34.22 6.73
CA ASN A 739 -32.82 34.01 8.17
C ASN A 739 -31.70 33.02 8.54
N ARG A 740 -30.61 33.55 9.08
CA ARG A 740 -29.44 32.79 9.54
C ARG A 740 -28.84 31.91 8.43
N PRO A 741 -28.43 32.49 7.29
CA PRO A 741 -27.80 31.73 6.23
C PRO A 741 -26.49 31.09 6.73
N ARG A 742 -26.26 29.81 6.42
CA ARG A 742 -25.09 29.06 6.94
C ARG A 742 -23.98 28.83 5.93
N ASN A 743 -24.33 28.61 4.69
CA ASN A 743 -23.43 28.25 3.61
C ASN A 743 -23.97 28.79 2.28
N VAL A 744 -23.06 29.15 1.38
CA VAL A 744 -23.32 29.69 0.04
C VAL A 744 -22.37 29.00 -0.94
N VAL A 745 -22.86 28.67 -2.13
CA VAL A 745 -22.04 28.23 -3.25
C VAL A 745 -22.48 28.96 -4.52
N VAL A 746 -21.56 29.13 -5.47
CA VAL A 746 -21.85 29.75 -6.76
C VAL A 746 -22.26 28.68 -7.77
N ASP A 747 -23.38 28.91 -8.45
CA ASP A 747 -23.83 28.17 -9.61
C ASP A 747 -23.52 28.99 -10.86
N ASN A 748 -22.32 28.77 -11.42
CA ASN A 748 -21.85 29.47 -12.61
C ASN A 748 -22.70 29.19 -13.86
N LYS A 749 -23.42 28.06 -13.93
CA LYS A 749 -24.26 27.73 -15.10
C LYS A 749 -25.49 28.63 -15.18
N ASN A 750 -26.10 28.93 -14.04
CA ASN A 750 -27.29 29.77 -13.94
C ASN A 750 -26.99 31.20 -13.46
N ASP A 751 -25.70 31.54 -13.34
CA ASP A 751 -25.21 32.82 -12.82
C ASP A 751 -25.90 33.23 -11.51
N SER A 752 -25.91 32.33 -10.53
CA SER A 752 -26.68 32.46 -9.30
C SER A 752 -25.94 31.95 -8.06
N LEU A 753 -26.34 32.42 -6.89
CA LEU A 753 -25.92 31.92 -5.59
C LEU A 753 -26.92 30.87 -5.10
N ILE A 754 -26.44 29.74 -4.62
CA ILE A 754 -27.25 28.77 -3.89
C ILE A 754 -26.93 28.92 -2.41
N ILE A 755 -27.95 29.18 -1.59
CA ILE A 755 -27.79 29.56 -0.19
C ILE A 755 -28.60 28.62 0.71
N SER A 756 -27.94 28.11 1.75
CA SER A 756 -28.61 27.38 2.84
C SER A 756 -29.21 28.37 3.84
N ASP A 757 -30.50 28.61 3.73
CA ASP A 757 -31.27 29.55 4.56
C ASP A 757 -31.83 28.81 5.80
N GLN A 758 -30.90 28.44 6.68
CA GLN A 758 -31.13 27.47 7.76
C GLN A 758 -32.29 27.84 8.68
N GLY A 759 -32.42 29.11 9.05
CA GLY A 759 -33.47 29.58 9.94
C GLY A 759 -34.87 29.45 9.35
N ASN A 760 -34.98 29.39 8.02
CA ASN A 760 -36.22 29.17 7.28
C ASN A 760 -36.38 27.72 6.78
N ARG A 761 -35.45 26.81 7.11
CA ARG A 761 -35.45 25.40 6.69
C ARG A 761 -35.56 25.22 5.17
N ARG A 762 -34.81 26.00 4.40
CA ARG A 762 -34.86 25.97 2.93
C ARG A 762 -33.50 26.20 2.30
N VAL A 763 -33.38 25.82 1.02
CA VAL A 763 -32.28 26.25 0.14
C VAL A 763 -32.86 27.18 -0.91
N VAL A 764 -32.24 28.32 -1.10
CA VAL A 764 -32.67 29.35 -2.06
C VAL A 764 -31.64 29.53 -3.18
N ARG A 765 -32.12 29.76 -4.39
CA ARG A 765 -31.32 30.23 -5.53
C ARG A 765 -31.52 31.74 -5.68
N TRP A 766 -30.44 32.48 -5.83
CA TRP A 766 -30.47 33.95 -5.93
C TRP A 766 -29.67 34.40 -7.14
N SER A 767 -30.30 35.06 -8.11
CA SER A 767 -29.62 35.55 -9.31
C SER A 767 -28.51 36.55 -8.97
N ARG A 768 -27.34 36.47 -9.64
CA ARG A 768 -26.29 37.49 -9.51
C ARG A 768 -26.55 38.74 -10.39
N GLN A 769 -27.28 38.58 -11.50
CA GLN A 769 -27.61 39.70 -12.42
C GLN A 769 -28.73 40.61 -11.89
N ASP A 770 -29.88 40.03 -11.50
CA ASP A 770 -31.09 40.79 -11.12
C ASP A 770 -31.40 40.74 -9.60
N GLY A 771 -30.42 40.31 -8.78
CA GLY A 771 -30.49 39.74 -7.43
C GLY A 771 -31.22 40.50 -6.31
N LYS A 772 -32.50 40.83 -6.47
CA LYS A 772 -33.35 41.38 -5.40
C LYS A 772 -34.17 40.34 -4.64
N ASN A 773 -34.42 39.18 -5.26
CA ASN A 773 -35.28 38.13 -4.73
C ASN A 773 -34.65 36.75 -4.96
N GLY A 774 -34.75 35.87 -3.95
CA GLY A 774 -34.41 34.46 -4.03
C GLY A 774 -35.62 33.57 -4.29
N GLU A 775 -35.40 32.53 -5.09
CA GLU A 775 -36.32 31.44 -5.36
C GLU A 775 -36.06 30.28 -4.37
N THR A 776 -37.10 29.76 -3.73
CA THR A 776 -36.95 28.56 -2.89
C THR A 776 -36.91 27.32 -3.78
N ILE A 777 -35.77 26.63 -3.82
CA ILE A 777 -35.56 25.45 -4.66
C ILE A 777 -35.62 24.13 -3.88
N ILE A 778 -35.38 24.17 -2.56
CA ILE A 778 -35.55 23.02 -1.65
C ILE A 778 -36.22 23.54 -0.38
N SER A 779 -37.26 22.86 0.09
CA SER A 779 -38.00 23.21 1.31
C SER A 779 -38.00 22.07 2.32
N ASP A 780 -38.39 22.38 3.56
CA ASP A 780 -38.46 21.45 4.69
C ASP A 780 -37.15 20.67 4.97
N ILE A 781 -36.04 21.40 4.94
CA ILE A 781 -34.72 20.85 5.21
C ILE A 781 -34.00 21.65 6.29
N ASP A 782 -33.53 20.98 7.35
CA ASP A 782 -32.62 21.60 8.33
C ASP A 782 -31.20 21.67 7.71
N CYS A 783 -31.05 22.51 6.69
CA CYS A 783 -29.82 22.63 5.90
C CYS A 783 -28.66 23.24 6.70
N TRP A 784 -27.47 22.65 6.58
CA TRP A 784 -26.25 23.20 7.17
C TRP A 784 -25.14 23.38 6.15
N GLY A 785 -24.71 22.28 5.53
CA GLY A 785 -23.71 22.20 4.49
C GLY A 785 -24.37 22.13 3.13
N LEU A 786 -23.70 22.71 2.14
CA LEU A 786 -24.17 22.82 0.78
C LEU A 786 -22.99 22.56 -0.16
N ALA A 787 -23.20 21.74 -1.18
CA ALA A 787 -22.24 21.52 -2.26
C ALA A 787 -22.98 21.37 -3.59
N LEU A 788 -22.33 21.81 -4.65
CA LEU A 788 -22.80 21.71 -6.03
C LEU A 788 -21.76 20.90 -6.81
N ASP A 789 -22.18 19.87 -7.53
CA ASP A 789 -21.27 19.14 -8.42
C ASP A 789 -21.25 19.72 -9.84
N LYS A 790 -20.32 19.24 -10.69
CA LYS A 790 -20.18 19.68 -12.09
C LYS A 790 -21.43 19.47 -12.95
N ASN A 791 -22.34 18.56 -12.55
CA ASN A 791 -23.59 18.36 -13.27
C ASN A 791 -24.63 19.41 -12.87
N GLY A 792 -24.46 20.05 -11.71
CA GLY A 792 -25.43 20.96 -11.10
C GLY A 792 -26.33 20.26 -10.09
N ASP A 793 -25.98 19.05 -9.65
CA ASP A 793 -26.72 18.37 -8.59
C ASP A 793 -26.39 19.03 -7.24
N ILE A 794 -27.42 19.28 -6.44
CA ILE A 794 -27.31 19.97 -5.15
C ILE A 794 -27.28 18.94 -4.03
N TYR A 795 -26.24 18.99 -3.21
CA TYR A 795 -26.07 18.18 -2.02
C TYR A 795 -26.30 19.05 -0.80
N VAL A 796 -27.06 18.54 0.18
CA VAL A 796 -27.38 19.26 1.41
C VAL A 796 -27.24 18.31 2.60
N SER A 797 -26.51 18.73 3.64
CA SER A 797 -26.55 18.04 4.93
C SER A 797 -27.79 18.49 5.71
N ASP A 798 -28.66 17.52 6.01
CA ASP A 798 -29.79 17.69 6.92
C ASP A 798 -29.31 17.24 8.31
N TYR A 799 -28.81 18.21 9.08
CA TYR A 799 -28.07 17.91 10.31
C TYR A 799 -28.97 17.33 11.40
N LYS A 800 -30.27 17.63 11.41
CA LYS A 800 -31.22 17.06 12.37
C LYS A 800 -31.64 15.65 12.02
N LYS A 801 -31.73 15.33 10.72
CA LYS A 801 -32.01 13.96 10.27
C LYS A 801 -30.76 13.08 10.19
N ASN A 802 -29.56 13.64 10.43
CA ASN A 802 -28.29 12.93 10.36
C ASN A 802 -28.04 12.27 8.99
N VAL A 803 -28.33 13.01 7.92
CA VAL A 803 -28.16 12.52 6.55
C VAL A 803 -27.60 13.59 5.63
N VAL A 804 -26.98 13.16 4.53
CA VAL A 804 -26.76 14.01 3.36
C VAL A 804 -27.69 13.55 2.24
N ARG A 805 -28.36 14.52 1.62
CA ARG A 805 -29.31 14.28 0.52
C ARG A 805 -28.85 15.00 -0.75
N ARG A 806 -29.12 14.41 -1.91
CA ARG A 806 -28.83 14.95 -3.24
C ARG A 806 -30.13 15.20 -4.02
N TRP A 807 -30.22 16.34 -4.68
CA TRP A 807 -31.25 16.69 -5.67
C TRP A 807 -30.62 16.88 -7.03
N LYS A 808 -31.15 16.19 -8.04
CA LYS A 808 -30.91 16.48 -9.46
C LYS A 808 -31.87 17.54 -9.95
N GLN A 809 -31.58 18.09 -11.13
CA GLN A 809 -32.50 19.00 -11.79
C GLN A 809 -33.87 18.33 -12.01
N GLY A 810 -34.92 18.94 -11.47
CA GLY A 810 -36.30 18.45 -11.55
C GLY A 810 -36.73 17.50 -10.43
N ASP A 811 -35.83 17.10 -9.53
CA ASP A 811 -36.19 16.27 -8.36
C ASP A 811 -37.09 17.05 -7.41
N THR A 812 -38.20 16.44 -6.99
CA THR A 812 -39.07 16.99 -5.94
C THR A 812 -38.64 16.56 -4.53
N GLU A 813 -37.87 15.48 -4.43
CA GLU A 813 -37.37 14.92 -3.17
C GLU A 813 -35.89 14.53 -3.27
N GLY A 814 -35.16 14.69 -2.17
CA GLY A 814 -33.73 14.41 -2.12
C GLY A 814 -33.43 12.94 -1.84
N THR A 815 -32.54 12.36 -2.64
CA THR A 815 -32.02 10.99 -2.43
C THR A 815 -30.96 10.99 -1.33
N ILE A 816 -31.06 10.09 -0.35
CA ILE A 816 -30.01 9.94 0.68
C ILE A 816 -28.75 9.36 0.03
N VAL A 817 -27.61 10.03 0.22
CA VAL A 817 -26.31 9.64 -0.33
C VAL A 817 -25.25 9.38 0.75
N ALA A 818 -25.50 9.80 1.99
CA ALA A 818 -24.69 9.44 3.16
C ALA A 818 -25.56 9.39 4.43
N GLY A 819 -25.24 8.46 5.33
CA GLY A 819 -26.04 8.17 6.53
C GLY A 819 -27.34 7.42 6.20
N GLY A 820 -28.41 7.71 6.93
CA GLY A 820 -29.77 7.20 6.67
C GLY A 820 -30.22 6.08 7.60
N ASN A 821 -29.35 5.61 8.50
CA ASN A 821 -29.64 4.52 9.44
C ASN A 821 -29.76 5.00 10.91
N GLY A 822 -30.25 6.22 11.10
CA GLY A 822 -30.38 6.87 12.40
C GLY A 822 -29.12 7.61 12.86
N GLN A 823 -29.21 8.23 14.04
CA GLN A 823 -28.09 8.91 14.70
C GLN A 823 -27.17 7.88 15.36
N GLY A 824 -25.86 7.99 15.14
CA GLY A 824 -24.88 7.14 15.82
C GLY A 824 -23.51 7.18 15.16
N ASN A 825 -22.60 6.32 15.61
CA ASN A 825 -21.19 6.29 15.20
C ASN A 825 -20.82 5.07 14.33
N HIS A 826 -21.77 4.23 13.94
CA HIS A 826 -21.51 3.17 12.97
C HIS A 826 -21.15 3.74 11.58
N LEU A 827 -20.54 2.92 10.71
CA LEU A 827 -20.08 3.36 9.39
C LEU A 827 -21.21 3.75 8.43
N ASN A 828 -22.44 3.34 8.71
CA ASN A 828 -23.65 3.67 7.96
C ASN A 828 -24.53 4.74 8.64
N GLN A 829 -24.02 5.37 9.70
CA GLN A 829 -24.70 6.39 10.51
C GLN A 829 -23.87 7.67 10.55
N LEU A 830 -24.55 8.77 10.85
CA LEU A 830 -23.96 10.08 11.08
C LEU A 830 -24.51 10.65 12.40
N ASN A 831 -23.81 11.61 12.96
CA ASN A 831 -24.23 12.39 14.11
C ASN A 831 -23.82 13.86 13.92
N TRP A 832 -24.84 14.69 13.69
CA TRP A 832 -24.69 16.13 13.42
C TRP A 832 -23.79 16.43 12.20
N PRO A 833 -24.12 15.92 10.99
CA PRO A 833 -23.33 16.20 9.79
C PRO A 833 -23.42 17.68 9.41
N THR A 834 -22.31 18.39 9.38
CA THR A 834 -22.30 19.84 9.12
C THR A 834 -21.87 20.21 7.72
N TYR A 835 -20.64 19.87 7.31
CA TYR A 835 -20.08 20.28 6.03
C TYR A 835 -19.96 19.10 5.09
N ILE A 836 -19.97 19.41 3.80
CA ILE A 836 -19.89 18.41 2.74
C ILE A 836 -18.93 18.89 1.66
N PHE A 837 -18.18 17.94 1.11
CA PHE A 837 -17.40 18.12 -0.11
C PHE A 837 -17.74 16.96 -1.04
N VAL A 838 -17.89 17.25 -2.34
CA VAL A 838 -18.20 16.24 -3.36
C VAL A 838 -17.06 16.23 -4.37
N ASP A 839 -16.40 15.08 -4.53
CA ASP A 839 -15.33 14.93 -5.51
C ASP A 839 -15.88 14.67 -6.93
N GLU A 840 -14.99 14.66 -7.92
CA GLU A 840 -15.37 14.50 -9.34
C GLU A 840 -16.04 13.15 -9.65
N ASP A 841 -15.83 12.15 -8.78
CA ASP A 841 -16.43 10.80 -8.84
C ASP A 841 -17.79 10.74 -8.14
N HIS A 842 -18.28 11.88 -7.65
CA HIS A 842 -19.49 12.00 -6.83
C HIS A 842 -19.41 11.23 -5.50
N SER A 843 -18.21 11.04 -4.95
CA SER A 843 -18.07 10.63 -3.56
C SER A 843 -18.32 11.81 -2.65
N VAL A 844 -19.00 11.55 -1.54
CA VAL A 844 -19.41 12.58 -0.58
C VAL A 844 -18.56 12.46 0.68
N TYR A 845 -17.78 13.49 0.98
CA TYR A 845 -17.09 13.66 2.24
C TYR A 845 -17.97 14.46 3.18
N VAL A 846 -18.11 14.00 4.40
CA VAL A 846 -19.02 14.57 5.40
C VAL A 846 -18.25 14.79 6.69
N SER A 847 -18.29 16.02 7.19
CA SER A 847 -17.85 16.31 8.56
C SER A 847 -18.91 15.79 9.52
N ASP A 848 -18.62 14.64 10.14
CA ASP A 848 -19.49 13.95 11.10
C ASP A 848 -19.18 14.50 12.51
N SER A 849 -19.58 15.74 12.74
CA SER A 849 -18.96 16.64 13.72
C SER A 849 -19.03 16.14 15.16
N ASP A 850 -20.18 15.59 15.56
CA ASP A 850 -20.39 15.14 16.94
C ASP A 850 -19.78 13.75 17.18
N ASN A 851 -19.48 13.00 16.12
CA ASN A 851 -18.64 11.80 16.16
C ASN A 851 -17.14 12.10 15.98
N HIS A 852 -16.76 13.38 15.86
CA HIS A 852 -15.36 13.82 15.80
C HIS A 852 -14.54 13.17 14.68
N ARG A 853 -15.16 13.01 13.51
CA ARG A 853 -14.53 12.36 12.36
C ARG A 853 -14.98 12.99 11.05
N VAL A 854 -14.24 12.68 9.99
CA VAL A 854 -14.66 12.91 8.61
C VAL A 854 -14.87 11.55 7.95
N MET A 855 -16.00 11.41 7.27
CA MET A 855 -16.41 10.19 6.62
C MET A 855 -16.51 10.40 5.10
N LYS A 856 -16.09 9.43 4.30
CA LYS A 856 -16.28 9.41 2.84
C LYS A 856 -17.27 8.31 2.45
N TRP A 857 -18.31 8.66 1.71
CA TRP A 857 -19.21 7.72 1.02
C TRP A 857 -18.92 7.72 -0.48
N MET A 858 -18.58 6.56 -1.02
CA MET A 858 -18.50 6.38 -2.47
C MET A 858 -19.90 6.38 -3.07
N LYS A 859 -20.02 6.75 -4.35
CA LYS A 859 -21.30 6.80 -5.07
C LYS A 859 -22.03 5.46 -4.98
N GLY A 860 -23.22 5.46 -4.35
CA GLY A 860 -24.06 4.27 -4.18
C GLY A 860 -23.66 3.34 -3.03
N ALA A 861 -22.65 3.69 -2.23
CA ALA A 861 -22.25 2.92 -1.06
C ALA A 861 -23.33 2.95 0.04
N LYS A 862 -23.50 1.83 0.74
CA LYS A 862 -24.43 1.73 1.89
C LYS A 862 -23.81 2.19 3.21
N GLU A 863 -22.49 2.21 3.27
CA GLU A 863 -21.68 2.64 4.41
C GLU A 863 -20.51 3.50 3.93
N GLY A 864 -19.99 4.33 4.81
CA GLY A 864 -18.85 5.19 4.56
C GLY A 864 -17.59 4.63 5.18
N ILE A 865 -16.48 5.27 4.88
CA ILE A 865 -15.17 4.99 5.48
C ILE A 865 -14.71 6.21 6.28
N VAL A 866 -14.08 5.98 7.43
CA VAL A 866 -13.44 7.06 8.20
C VAL A 866 -12.17 7.47 7.45
N VAL A 867 -12.07 8.75 7.10
CA VAL A 867 -10.92 9.29 6.35
C VAL A 867 -10.11 10.32 7.14
N ALA A 868 -10.63 10.81 8.27
CA ALA A 868 -9.89 11.57 9.27
C ALA A 868 -10.56 11.46 10.65
N GLY A 869 -9.77 11.40 11.73
CA GLY A 869 -10.27 11.30 13.12
C GLY A 869 -10.92 9.96 13.48
N GLY A 870 -11.76 9.95 14.53
CA GLY A 870 -12.70 8.85 14.83
C GLY A 870 -12.28 7.82 15.87
N ASN A 871 -11.16 7.99 16.59
CA ASN A 871 -10.78 7.09 17.71
C ASN A 871 -10.84 7.71 19.10
N ASP A 872 -11.15 9.01 19.27
CA ASP A 872 -11.59 9.69 20.52
C ASP A 872 -11.62 11.22 20.34
N ARG A 873 -12.16 11.97 21.33
CA ARG A 873 -12.05 13.45 21.38
C ARG A 873 -10.77 13.88 22.11
N ASP A 874 -9.66 14.01 21.39
CA ASP A 874 -8.41 14.57 21.94
C ASP A 874 -7.74 15.57 20.99
N ASN A 875 -6.51 15.99 21.31
CA ASN A 875 -5.69 16.90 20.51
C ASN A 875 -4.47 16.22 19.85
N SER A 876 -4.43 14.88 19.83
CA SER A 876 -3.40 14.13 19.11
C SER A 876 -3.52 14.37 17.59
N LEU A 877 -2.49 14.02 16.85
CA LEU A 877 -2.50 14.15 15.38
C LEU A 877 -3.41 13.11 14.70
N THR A 878 -3.89 12.10 15.43
CA THR A 878 -4.79 11.07 14.90
C THR A 878 -6.27 11.41 15.07
N GLN A 879 -6.59 12.44 15.88
CA GLN A 879 -7.96 12.78 16.26
C GLN A 879 -8.37 14.18 15.82
N LEU A 880 -9.67 14.40 15.89
CA LEU A 880 -10.35 15.67 15.66
C LEU A 880 -11.26 15.97 16.85
N SER A 881 -11.66 17.23 17.00
CA SER A 881 -12.57 17.70 18.02
C SER A 881 -13.56 18.68 17.39
N TYR A 882 -14.77 18.18 17.13
CA TYR A 882 -15.85 18.89 16.43
C TYR A 882 -15.43 19.47 15.07
N PRO A 883 -15.14 18.62 14.06
CA PRO A 883 -14.81 19.10 12.74
C PRO A 883 -16.03 19.73 12.08
N TYR A 884 -16.01 21.05 11.87
CA TYR A 884 -17.15 21.78 11.28
C TYR A 884 -17.03 22.07 9.78
N GLY A 885 -15.93 21.66 9.16
CA GLY A 885 -15.64 21.83 7.73
C GLY A 885 -14.92 20.62 7.16
N VAL A 886 -14.91 20.51 5.83
CA VAL A 886 -14.05 19.60 5.08
C VAL A 886 -13.92 20.13 3.67
N ILE A 887 -12.69 20.17 3.16
CA ILE A 887 -12.41 20.31 1.74
C ILE A 887 -11.33 19.30 1.36
N VAL A 888 -11.35 18.87 0.10
CA VAL A 888 -10.40 17.90 -0.42
C VAL A 888 -9.72 18.53 -1.62
N ASP A 889 -8.39 18.47 -1.67
CA ASP A 889 -7.66 18.92 -2.86
C ASP A 889 -7.71 17.89 -3.98
N HIS A 890 -7.20 18.27 -5.15
CA HIS A 890 -7.16 17.42 -6.35
C HIS A 890 -6.29 16.15 -6.15
N PHE A 891 -5.38 16.15 -5.19
CA PHE A 891 -4.56 14.99 -4.83
C PHE A 891 -5.26 14.04 -3.84
N GLY A 892 -6.43 14.41 -3.34
CA GLY A 892 -7.19 13.66 -2.35
C GLY A 892 -6.72 13.89 -0.91
N ASN A 893 -5.94 14.94 -0.64
CA ASN A 893 -5.64 15.33 0.74
C ASN A 893 -6.83 16.07 1.34
N ILE A 894 -7.10 15.78 2.60
CA ILE A 894 -8.30 16.24 3.31
C ILE A 894 -7.90 17.31 4.30
N TYR A 895 -8.47 18.50 4.16
CA TYR A 895 -8.25 19.62 5.07
C TYR A 895 -9.48 19.80 5.95
N VAL A 896 -9.25 19.75 7.26
CA VAL A 896 -10.31 19.69 8.26
C VAL A 896 -10.07 20.75 9.32
N PRO A 897 -11.08 21.60 9.61
CA PRO A 897 -11.09 22.41 10.80
C PRO A 897 -11.19 21.54 12.03
N ASP A 898 -10.13 21.43 12.80
CA ASP A 898 -10.19 20.84 14.13
C ASP A 898 -10.61 21.94 15.12
N SER A 899 -11.88 22.34 15.01
CA SER A 899 -12.39 23.64 15.47
C SER A 899 -12.23 23.86 16.98
N ASN A 900 -12.40 22.82 17.80
CA ASN A 900 -12.21 22.96 19.25
C ASN A 900 -10.73 22.97 19.67
N ASN A 901 -9.86 22.29 18.91
CA ASN A 901 -8.42 22.31 19.13
C ASN A 901 -7.73 23.51 18.45
N GLN A 902 -8.52 24.38 17.81
CA GLN A 902 -8.09 25.66 17.25
C GLN A 902 -7.00 25.56 16.16
N ARG A 903 -7.06 24.50 15.34
CA ARG A 903 -6.09 24.23 14.27
C ARG A 903 -6.74 23.70 12.98
N ILE A 904 -6.13 23.94 11.84
CA ILE A 904 -6.47 23.26 10.59
C ILE A 904 -5.54 22.07 10.45
N MET A 905 -6.12 20.90 10.20
CA MET A 905 -5.38 19.67 10.01
C MET A 905 -5.46 19.22 8.56
N ARG A 906 -4.37 18.64 8.04
CA ARG A 906 -4.31 17.96 6.73
C ARG A 906 -4.09 16.47 6.93
N TRP A 907 -4.94 15.65 6.31
CA TRP A 907 -4.71 14.22 6.16
C TRP A 907 -4.35 13.90 4.72
N CYS A 908 -3.15 13.37 4.50
CA CYS A 908 -2.79 12.81 3.20
C CYS A 908 -3.57 11.52 2.94
N LYS A 909 -3.81 11.19 1.66
CA LYS A 909 -4.49 9.94 1.26
C LYS A 909 -3.82 8.74 1.95
N ARG A 910 -4.63 7.90 2.64
CA ARG A 910 -4.21 6.71 3.42
C ARG A 910 -3.34 6.99 4.67
N SER A 911 -3.15 8.24 5.09
CA SER A 911 -2.44 8.55 6.32
C SER A 911 -3.25 8.15 7.56
N LYS A 912 -2.57 7.62 8.58
CA LYS A 912 -3.18 7.32 9.90
C LYS A 912 -3.21 8.53 10.83
N GLU A 913 -2.42 9.56 10.53
CA GLU A 913 -2.32 10.80 11.29
C GLU A 913 -2.34 12.01 10.36
N GLY A 914 -2.83 13.15 10.86
CA GLY A 914 -2.82 14.41 10.16
C GLY A 914 -1.63 15.28 10.56
N SER A 915 -1.40 16.34 9.80
CA SER A 915 -0.43 17.39 10.12
C SER A 915 -1.13 18.72 10.33
N ILE A 916 -0.60 19.56 11.23
CA ILE A 916 -1.12 20.91 11.44
C ILE A 916 -0.68 21.79 10.26
N VAL A 917 -1.65 22.42 9.61
CA VAL A 917 -1.42 23.35 8.49
C VAL A 917 -1.24 24.78 9.01
N VAL A 918 -2.21 25.26 9.78
CA VAL A 918 -2.19 26.58 10.45
C VAL A 918 -2.95 26.49 11.77
N GLY A 919 -2.61 27.36 12.72
CA GLY A 919 -3.23 27.42 14.05
C GLY A 919 -2.53 26.55 15.09
N GLY A 920 -3.24 26.20 16.17
CA GLY A 920 -2.68 25.52 17.33
C GLY A 920 -2.06 26.46 18.38
N ASN A 921 -2.15 27.78 18.18
CA ASN A 921 -1.59 28.80 19.07
C ASN A 921 -2.58 29.31 20.13
N GLY A 922 -3.63 28.53 20.41
CA GLY A 922 -4.67 28.90 21.36
C GLY A 922 -5.74 29.83 20.80
N ARG A 923 -6.74 30.12 21.65
CA ARG A 923 -7.87 30.99 21.35
C ARG A 923 -7.47 32.45 21.50
N GLY A 924 -7.74 33.28 20.50
CA GLY A 924 -7.49 34.71 20.57
C GLY A 924 -7.77 35.44 19.25
N GLU A 925 -7.39 36.71 19.19
CA GLU A 925 -7.62 37.62 18.06
C GLU A 925 -6.36 37.90 17.22
N GLN A 926 -5.20 37.36 17.61
CA GLN A 926 -3.95 37.50 16.86
C GLN A 926 -4.05 36.82 15.47
N SER A 927 -3.17 37.18 14.55
CA SER A 927 -3.18 36.68 13.16
C SER A 927 -2.88 35.19 13.02
N ASN A 928 -2.28 34.56 14.04
CA ASN A 928 -2.01 33.12 14.10
C ASN A 928 -2.92 32.37 15.10
N GLN A 929 -3.96 33.05 15.61
CA GLN A 929 -4.93 32.53 16.57
C GLN A 929 -6.35 32.56 15.98
N PHE A 930 -7.20 31.66 16.47
CA PHE A 930 -8.58 31.54 16.02
C PHE A 930 -9.57 31.43 17.18
N ASN A 931 -10.82 31.80 16.92
CA ASN A 931 -11.90 31.73 17.88
C ASN A 931 -13.10 31.02 17.23
N HIS A 932 -13.10 29.68 17.33
CA HIS A 932 -14.14 28.80 16.76
C HIS A 932 -14.41 29.07 15.28
N PHE A 933 -13.58 28.51 14.40
CA PHE A 933 -13.74 28.60 12.95
C PHE A 933 -14.50 27.39 12.40
N ARG A 934 -15.21 27.60 11.29
CA ARG A 934 -16.15 26.61 10.72
C ARG A 934 -15.93 26.38 9.23
N GLY A 935 -16.06 27.42 8.42
CA GLY A 935 -15.84 27.36 6.98
C GLY A 935 -14.36 27.49 6.61
N LEU A 936 -13.96 26.77 5.56
CA LEU A 936 -12.71 27.01 4.86
C LEU A 936 -12.89 26.88 3.35
N SER A 937 -12.03 27.55 2.57
CA SER A 937 -11.95 27.45 1.11
C SER A 937 -10.53 27.74 0.65
N PHE A 938 -10.17 27.26 -0.54
CA PHE A 938 -8.96 27.69 -1.24
C PHE A 938 -9.31 28.69 -2.34
N ASP A 939 -8.36 29.56 -2.68
CA ASP A 939 -8.35 30.23 -3.99
C ASP A 939 -7.55 29.39 -5.01
N VAL A 940 -7.59 29.81 -6.27
CA VAL A 940 -6.89 29.17 -7.40
C VAL A 940 -5.37 29.14 -7.23
N GLU A 941 -4.82 30.05 -6.43
CA GLU A 941 -3.40 30.12 -6.06
C GLU A 941 -3.06 29.17 -4.88
N GLY A 942 -4.05 28.48 -4.30
CA GLY A 942 -3.91 27.56 -3.17
C GLY A 942 -3.79 28.24 -1.80
N ASN A 943 -4.06 29.54 -1.70
CA ASN A 943 -4.12 30.25 -0.43
C ASN A 943 -5.37 29.80 0.34
N LEU A 944 -5.24 29.68 1.66
CA LEU A 944 -6.28 29.16 2.54
C LEU A 944 -7.11 30.29 3.17
N TYR A 945 -8.42 30.28 2.95
CA TYR A 945 -9.37 31.22 3.53
C TYR A 945 -10.14 30.54 4.66
N ILE A 946 -10.16 31.17 5.84
CA ILE A 946 -10.78 30.62 7.05
C ILE A 946 -11.80 31.60 7.60
N VAL A 947 -12.99 31.09 7.92
CA VAL A 947 -14.04 31.83 8.60
C VAL A 947 -13.81 31.79 10.10
N ASP A 948 -13.18 32.82 10.65
CA ASP A 948 -12.90 32.97 12.09
C ASP A 948 -14.12 33.55 12.82
N CYS A 949 -15.11 32.68 13.06
CA CYS A 949 -16.50 33.08 13.28
C CYS A 949 -16.66 34.04 14.45
N TYR A 950 -16.12 33.73 15.64
CA TYR A 950 -16.30 34.57 16.82
C TYR A 950 -15.36 35.78 16.89
N ASN A 951 -14.38 35.86 15.98
CA ASN A 951 -13.62 37.07 15.76
C ASN A 951 -14.21 37.94 14.63
N HIS A 952 -15.36 37.55 14.08
CA HIS A 952 -16.11 38.35 13.11
C HIS A 952 -15.30 38.74 11.87
N ARG A 953 -14.46 37.82 11.38
CA ARG A 953 -13.52 38.07 10.29
C ARG A 953 -13.27 36.86 9.40
N ILE A 954 -12.75 37.11 8.20
CA ILE A 954 -12.17 36.12 7.31
C ILE A 954 -10.65 36.31 7.29
N GLN A 955 -9.90 35.24 7.51
CA GLN A 955 -8.44 35.25 7.43
C GLN A 955 -7.96 34.50 6.18
N LYS A 956 -7.05 35.12 5.42
CA LYS A 956 -6.29 34.52 4.32
C LYS A 956 -4.91 34.11 4.81
N PHE A 957 -4.53 32.87 4.57
CA PHE A 957 -3.18 32.35 4.80
C PHE A 957 -2.56 32.08 3.45
N GLU A 958 -1.51 32.82 3.14
CA GLU A 958 -0.80 32.66 1.87
C GLU A 958 0.09 31.43 1.91
N ILE A 959 0.31 30.82 0.75
CA ILE A 959 1.32 29.78 0.60
C ILE A 959 2.69 30.36 1.00
N ASP A 960 3.45 29.58 1.77
CA ASP A 960 4.85 29.86 2.06
C ASP A 960 5.70 29.28 0.92
N LEU A 961 6.30 30.18 0.14
CA LEU A 961 7.12 29.84 -1.03
C LEU A 961 8.59 29.57 -0.66
N ASN A 962 8.96 29.65 0.63
CA ASN A 962 10.33 29.49 1.12
C ASN A 962 10.64 28.10 1.67
#